data_AF-A0A7U4J9A6-F1
#
_entry.id   AF-A0A7U4J9A6-F1
#
_cell.length_a   1.000
_cell.length_b   1.000
_cell.length_c   1.000
_cell.angle_alpha   90.00
_cell.angle_beta   90.00
_cell.angle_gamma   90.00
#
_symmetry.space_group_name_H-M   'P 1'
#
loop_
_entity.id
_entity.type
_entity.pdbx_description
1 polymer ?
#
loop_
_entity_poly.entity_id
_entity_poly.type
_entity_poly.pdbx_seq_one_letter_code
_entity_poly.pdbx_strand_id
1 'polypeptide(L)'
;MIDAPAAKPPTHAELSPPPIAPTATIAADGQIDARWRLSAPRHEDLARIRLLPPRGTASLTAIEKGTTSSEVRLAFVLPRECLPPAGEIELGYTHSHGVSSPIRWVSVLLVDTQGATHRLEKSQPTHEHRTGRTIHGTTRFVVPAGIEGELMLAIQLGQAPGDVELERVTFRGLVPGTLPPAPARAIEETGAEGPSNALLDIDVDALIAQIQASDDAEFIRTSIRLLYEMRNRSALHRLFVDSGELAPPAGAPEPLKSFAIYYYARAMLDLNAAATARTCLEALLDDERLHAALLPLDLVQARKLLARSCLRIGRTDEAEEIYQQLLGDRPTDWDVHYQLGAIRGVTDVAARRLYHGTAEALAAKMPPAAISYIAEAFIAEGEPDQAVRRAAAGLKAGGSVTELFLTLANAYLAAGEERGWQDQLNNYFTRSGLTAPGLIPPSKREGHVFDLPTPLTRPDRNGPLVTVVMTCFNAAETIELAARSVLAQTHGNLRLVIIDDLSTDGSRAAIERLADADTRVVPMYNRTNMGTYCSKNRALEAFRSDFYTFHDSDDWMHPQRVALHLEAMAEPGIAFSTSMWIRMDEMGRAVVRRAGGYLHENPTSTFFGADVLTRVGYFDSVRTGADSEYAWRVRQMLGRNTTIELRRPLAIGLHHAASLTQSGVAAFDEHRFSAVRLEYWEAWVRWHQDAASAADTERLYVPYPLEARPFEAPAAILPQPPA
;
A
#
# COMPACT_ATOMS: atom_id res chain seq x y z
N MET A 1 -6.64 -43.38 22.45
CA MET A 1 -7.99 -43.21 23.01
C MET A 1 -8.00 -41.98 23.88
N ILE A 2 -8.56 -40.89 23.36
CA ILE A 2 -9.42 -39.90 24.02
C ILE A 2 -10.09 -39.20 22.83
N ASP A 3 -11.35 -39.53 22.60
CA ASP A 3 -12.22 -38.91 21.62
C ASP A 3 -12.49 -37.45 22.04
N ALA A 4 -12.23 -36.51 21.13
CA ALA A 4 -12.81 -35.17 21.18
C ALA A 4 -13.49 -34.91 19.82
N PRO A 5 -14.77 -34.48 19.80
CA PRO A 5 -15.54 -34.42 18.57
C PRO A 5 -15.02 -33.30 17.66
N ALA A 6 -14.91 -33.59 16.36
CA ALA A 6 -14.64 -32.62 15.31
C ALA A 6 -15.63 -31.46 15.41
N ALA A 7 -15.15 -30.26 15.72
CA ALA A 7 -15.97 -29.06 15.71
C ALA A 7 -16.39 -28.77 14.27
N LYS A 8 -17.71 -28.73 14.00
CA LYS A 8 -18.28 -28.32 12.72
C LYS A 8 -17.75 -26.92 12.34
N PRO A 9 -17.41 -26.67 11.06
CA PRO A 9 -17.03 -25.34 10.60
C PRO A 9 -18.21 -24.36 10.78
N PRO A 10 -17.96 -23.09 11.14
CA PRO A 10 -19.00 -22.09 11.27
C PRO A 10 -19.68 -21.88 9.90
N THR A 11 -21.01 -21.94 9.87
CA THR A 11 -21.81 -21.63 8.68
C THR A 11 -22.08 -20.13 8.60
N HIS A 12 -22.44 -19.66 7.39
CA HIS A 12 -22.61 -18.27 6.91
C HIS A 12 -23.30 -17.21 7.82
N ALA A 13 -23.83 -17.55 8.99
CA ALA A 13 -24.76 -16.71 9.75
C ALA A 13 -24.22 -16.05 11.05
N GLU A 14 -22.96 -16.27 11.46
CA GLU A 14 -22.45 -15.80 12.77
C GLU A 14 -21.46 -14.62 12.72
N LEU A 15 -21.49 -13.76 11.70
CA LEU A 15 -20.60 -12.59 11.62
C LEU A 15 -21.43 -11.29 11.61
N SER A 16 -21.15 -10.45 12.61
CA SER A 16 -21.83 -9.18 12.90
C SER A 16 -21.90 -8.22 11.69
N PRO A 17 -22.91 -7.32 11.65
CA PRO A 17 -23.11 -6.39 10.53
C PRO A 17 -21.91 -5.42 10.33
N PRO A 18 -21.75 -4.88 9.11
CA PRO A 18 -20.61 -4.05 8.73
C PRO A 18 -20.54 -2.72 9.51
N PRO A 19 -19.33 -2.15 9.72
CA PRO A 19 -19.16 -0.86 10.37
C PRO A 19 -19.78 0.30 9.56
N ILE A 20 -20.37 1.25 10.28
CA ILE A 20 -21.00 2.47 9.75
C ILE A 20 -19.89 3.46 9.33
N ALA A 21 -20.03 4.09 8.15
CA ALA A 21 -19.10 5.13 7.68
C ALA A 21 -19.16 6.39 8.58
N PRO A 22 -18.02 7.03 8.92
CA PRO A 22 -18.01 8.22 9.78
C PRO A 22 -18.50 9.47 9.03
N THR A 23 -19.32 10.29 9.69
CA THR A 23 -19.76 11.61 9.23
C THR A 23 -19.55 12.63 10.35
N ALA A 24 -19.04 13.82 10.04
CA ALA A 24 -18.94 14.95 10.97
C ALA A 24 -19.60 16.20 10.34
N THR A 25 -20.27 17.03 11.14
CA THR A 25 -20.95 18.27 10.69
C THR A 25 -20.71 19.38 11.72
N ILE A 26 -20.48 20.61 11.25
CA ILE A 26 -20.44 21.82 12.10
C ILE A 26 -21.85 22.40 12.17
N ALA A 27 -22.42 22.46 13.36
CA ALA A 27 -23.73 23.06 13.61
C ALA A 27 -23.63 24.60 13.64
N ALA A 28 -24.77 25.27 13.39
CA ALA A 28 -24.85 26.73 13.31
C ALA A 28 -24.47 27.49 14.61
N ASP A 29 -24.34 26.77 15.72
CA ASP A 29 -23.90 27.27 17.03
C ASP A 29 -22.39 27.08 17.29
N GLY A 30 -21.62 26.67 16.27
CA GLY A 30 -20.17 26.44 16.38
C GLY A 30 -19.81 25.08 16.98
N GLN A 31 -20.75 24.15 17.12
CA GLN A 31 -20.48 22.80 17.63
C GLN A 31 -20.04 21.85 16.51
N ILE A 32 -18.91 21.16 16.70
CA ILE A 32 -18.50 20.04 15.83
C ILE A 32 -19.00 18.75 16.47
N ASP A 33 -19.84 17.98 15.77
CA ASP A 33 -20.26 16.65 16.21
C ASP A 33 -19.70 15.60 15.25
N ALA A 34 -18.82 14.75 15.77
CA ALA A 34 -18.23 13.65 15.02
C ALA A 34 -18.47 12.33 15.75
N ARG A 35 -19.08 11.38 15.02
CA ARG A 35 -19.38 10.03 15.52
C ARG A 35 -18.52 9.01 14.79
N TRP A 36 -17.95 8.09 15.54
CA TRP A 36 -17.15 7.01 14.98
C TRP A 36 -17.23 5.79 15.89
N ARG A 37 -16.80 4.65 15.36
CA ARG A 37 -16.63 3.41 16.11
C ARG A 37 -15.18 2.98 15.98
N LEU A 38 -14.37 3.29 17.00
CA LEU A 38 -12.98 2.80 17.05
C LEU A 38 -12.96 1.55 17.94
N SER A 39 -13.04 0.37 17.35
CA SER A 39 -12.59 -0.85 18.03
C SER A 39 -11.07 -0.78 18.06
N ALA A 40 -10.43 -0.91 19.23
CA ALA A 40 -8.97 -0.96 19.30
C ALA A 40 -8.46 -2.03 18.32
N PRO A 41 -7.76 -1.68 17.22
CA PRO A 41 -7.18 -2.68 16.36
C PRO A 41 -6.06 -3.35 17.16
N ARG A 42 -6.12 -4.67 17.29
CA ARG A 42 -4.95 -5.43 17.71
C ARG A 42 -3.97 -5.50 16.54
N HIS A 43 -3.23 -4.40 16.36
CA HIS A 43 -2.02 -4.23 15.52
C HIS A 43 -2.18 -3.83 14.04
N GLU A 44 -1.37 -2.83 13.67
CA GLU A 44 -0.82 -2.47 12.34
C GLU A 44 -1.81 -2.29 11.19
N ASP A 45 -3.00 -1.74 11.46
CA ASP A 45 -3.86 -1.20 10.42
C ASP A 45 -3.68 0.32 10.34
N LEU A 46 -2.90 0.76 9.35
CA LEU A 46 -3.01 2.13 8.83
C LEU A 46 -4.44 2.30 8.27
N ALA A 47 -5.37 2.71 9.12
CA ALA A 47 -6.68 3.16 8.71
C ALA A 47 -6.53 4.49 7.95
N ARG A 48 -6.42 4.42 6.61
CA ARG A 48 -6.68 5.57 5.74
C ARG A 48 -8.19 5.77 5.65
N ILE A 49 -8.72 6.70 6.42
CA ILE A 49 -10.09 7.19 6.23
C ILE A 49 -9.99 8.46 5.38
N ARG A 50 -10.52 8.38 4.14
CA ARG A 50 -10.63 9.50 3.19
C ARG A 50 -12.07 10.01 3.27
N LEU A 51 -12.27 11.31 3.48
CA LEU A 51 -13.58 11.96 3.35
C LEU A 51 -13.38 13.27 2.58
N LEU A 52 -14.18 13.46 1.54
CA LEU A 52 -14.15 14.64 0.67
C LEU A 52 -15.46 15.42 0.93
N PRO A 53 -15.50 16.77 0.80
CA PRO A 53 -16.49 17.63 1.48
C PRO A 53 -17.85 17.82 0.77
N PRO A 54 -18.95 17.93 1.53
CA PRO A 54 -19.78 19.10 1.24
C PRO A 54 -20.14 19.89 2.50
N ARG A 55 -19.84 21.19 2.41
CA ARG A 55 -20.38 22.29 3.22
C ARG A 55 -20.00 22.27 4.71
N GLY A 56 -18.93 23.00 5.04
CA GLY A 56 -18.68 23.46 6.42
C GLY A 56 -18.21 22.39 7.40
N THR A 57 -17.15 21.64 7.07
CA THR A 57 -16.66 20.52 7.88
C THR A 57 -15.16 20.62 8.21
N ALA A 58 -14.80 20.25 9.44
CA ALA A 58 -13.43 20.05 9.92
C ALA A 58 -12.93 18.64 9.56
N SER A 59 -11.64 18.48 9.25
CA SER A 59 -11.06 17.20 8.80
C SER A 59 -10.41 16.40 9.94
N LEU A 60 -10.45 15.06 9.83
CA LEU A 60 -9.90 14.08 10.77
C LEU A 60 -8.74 13.32 10.12
N THR A 61 -7.57 13.28 10.76
CA THR A 61 -6.42 12.45 10.37
C THR A 61 -6.06 11.52 11.54
N ALA A 62 -5.96 10.20 11.32
CA ALA A 62 -5.49 9.26 12.34
C ALA A 62 -4.01 8.93 12.12
N ILE A 63 -3.19 8.99 13.17
CA ILE A 63 -1.79 8.53 13.16
C ILE A 63 -1.69 7.35 14.14
N GLU A 64 -1.32 6.17 13.66
CA GLU A 64 -1.32 4.94 14.47
C GLU A 64 -0.06 4.72 15.33
N LYS A 65 -0.30 4.07 16.48
CA LYS A 65 0.51 3.27 17.41
C LYS A 65 2.03 3.52 17.50
N GLY A 66 2.47 4.11 18.61
CA GLY A 66 3.83 3.89 19.14
C GLY A 66 3.95 2.46 19.68
N THR A 67 5.05 1.78 19.38
CA THR A 67 5.20 0.31 19.51
C THR A 67 5.16 -0.28 20.93
N THR A 68 4.91 0.49 22.00
CA THR A 68 4.95 -0.06 23.38
C THR A 68 3.98 0.56 24.38
N SER A 69 2.90 1.21 23.97
CA SER A 69 1.86 1.69 24.91
C SER A 69 0.46 1.69 24.28
N SER A 70 -0.55 1.36 25.10
CA SER A 70 -1.97 1.49 24.80
C SER A 70 -2.37 2.96 24.69
N GLU A 71 -2.08 3.53 23.53
CA GLU A 71 -2.21 4.95 23.24
C GLU A 71 -2.94 5.15 21.91
N VAL A 72 -4.09 5.82 21.95
CA VAL A 72 -4.84 6.23 20.76
C VAL A 72 -4.54 7.71 20.52
N ARG A 73 -4.12 8.07 19.30
CA ARG A 73 -3.91 9.45 18.84
C ARG A 73 -4.89 9.78 17.72
N LEU A 74 -5.73 10.78 17.94
CA LEU A 74 -6.61 11.36 16.92
C LEU A 74 -6.09 12.75 16.61
N ALA A 75 -5.95 13.13 15.34
CA ALA A 75 -5.59 14.48 14.90
C ALA A 75 -6.77 15.14 14.17
N PHE A 76 -7.12 16.37 14.54
CA PHE A 76 -8.06 17.22 13.80
C PHE A 76 -7.32 18.47 13.38
N VAL A 77 -7.54 18.94 12.16
CA VAL A 77 -6.99 20.22 11.69
C VAL A 77 -8.13 21.22 11.57
N LEU A 78 -8.07 22.31 12.35
CA LEU A 78 -9.04 23.42 12.28
C LEU A 78 -8.34 24.71 11.81
N PRO A 79 -8.93 25.46 10.85
CA PRO A 79 -8.47 26.79 10.49
C PRO A 79 -8.48 27.76 11.69
N ARG A 80 -7.58 28.74 11.70
CA ARG A 80 -7.42 29.70 12.79
C ARG A 80 -8.70 30.49 13.07
N GLU A 81 -9.47 30.77 12.02
CA GLU A 81 -10.71 31.55 12.11
C GLU A 81 -11.81 30.86 12.94
N CYS A 82 -11.71 29.54 13.12
CA CYS A 82 -12.62 28.79 13.97
C CYS A 82 -12.29 28.90 15.47
N LEU A 83 -11.08 29.37 15.83
CA LEU A 83 -10.66 29.53 17.22
C LEU A 83 -10.99 30.92 17.77
N PRO A 84 -11.38 31.02 19.06
CA PRO A 84 -11.54 32.32 19.69
C PRO A 84 -10.22 33.11 19.68
N PRO A 85 -10.25 34.45 19.52
CA PRO A 85 -9.04 35.30 19.57
C PRO A 85 -8.26 35.15 20.88
N ALA A 86 -9.00 34.95 21.98
CA ALA A 86 -8.54 34.53 23.30
C ALA A 86 -9.74 33.92 24.04
N GLY A 87 -9.55 32.88 24.85
CA GLY A 87 -10.65 32.28 25.62
C GLY A 87 -10.44 30.80 25.92
N GLU A 88 -11.55 30.09 26.15
CA GLU A 88 -11.54 28.64 26.38
C GLU A 88 -12.28 27.89 25.29
N ILE A 89 -11.75 26.73 24.90
CA ILE A 89 -12.47 25.74 24.10
C ILE A 89 -12.80 24.54 24.99
N GLU A 90 -14.00 24.00 24.85
CA GLU A 90 -14.44 22.81 25.56
C GLU A 90 -14.44 21.60 24.63
N LEU A 91 -13.71 20.57 25.05
CA LEU A 91 -13.68 19.25 24.43
C LEU A 91 -14.57 18.31 25.25
N GLY A 92 -15.63 17.79 24.63
CA GLY A 92 -16.41 16.67 25.14
C GLY A 92 -16.09 15.39 24.37
N TYR A 93 -16.12 14.25 25.04
CA TYR A 93 -16.00 12.94 24.41
C TYR A 93 -16.90 11.92 25.09
N THR A 94 -17.28 10.88 24.35
CA THR A 94 -18.08 9.75 24.82
C THR A 94 -17.41 8.46 24.41
N HIS A 95 -17.24 7.52 25.34
CA HIS A 95 -16.72 6.18 25.05
C HIS A 95 -17.47 5.09 25.81
N SER A 96 -17.60 3.89 25.24
CA SER A 96 -18.11 2.70 25.92
C SER A 96 -16.99 1.76 26.37
N HIS A 97 -17.22 1.06 27.49
CA HIS A 97 -16.17 0.32 28.20
C HIS A 97 -16.34 -1.20 28.14
N GLY A 98 -15.27 -1.91 27.77
CA GLY A 98 -15.10 -3.35 27.95
C GLY A 98 -14.48 -3.75 29.30
N VAL A 99 -13.50 -2.99 29.84
CA VAL A 99 -12.85 -3.26 31.16
C VAL A 99 -12.26 -1.97 31.81
N SER A 100 -12.86 -1.56 32.93
CA SER A 100 -12.38 -0.81 34.12
C SER A 100 -11.19 0.20 34.16
N SER A 101 -10.99 1.13 33.21
CA SER A 101 -10.10 2.30 33.46
C SER A 101 -10.53 3.64 32.82
N PRO A 102 -10.56 4.77 33.56
CA PRO A 102 -10.88 6.11 33.03
C PRO A 102 -9.76 6.65 32.13
N ILE A 103 -10.08 7.60 31.24
CA ILE A 103 -9.05 8.28 30.43
C ILE A 103 -8.21 9.15 31.36
N ARG A 104 -6.91 8.85 31.48
CA ARG A 104 -6.06 9.52 32.49
C ARG A 104 -5.64 10.94 32.14
N TRP A 105 -5.62 11.30 30.86
CA TRP A 105 -5.23 12.63 30.42
C TRP A 105 -5.69 12.88 28.99
N VAL A 106 -5.72 14.17 28.61
CA VAL A 106 -6.14 14.66 27.29
C VAL A 106 -5.29 15.89 26.99
N SER A 107 -4.80 16.04 25.77
CA SER A 107 -3.99 17.17 25.32
C SER A 107 -4.57 17.77 24.05
N VAL A 108 -4.28 19.06 23.80
CA VAL A 108 -4.54 19.74 22.53
C VAL A 108 -3.27 20.46 22.15
N LEU A 109 -2.88 20.37 20.88
CA LEU A 109 -1.75 21.10 20.32
C LEU A 109 -2.29 22.16 19.35
N LEU A 110 -1.64 23.30 19.31
CA LEU A 110 -1.86 24.38 18.37
C LEU A 110 -0.56 24.56 17.60
N VAL A 111 -0.61 24.50 16.27
CA VAL A 111 0.57 24.74 15.43
C VAL A 111 0.43 26.13 14.86
N ASP A 112 1.39 27.01 15.14
CA ASP A 112 1.32 28.37 14.64
C ASP A 112 1.69 28.47 13.14
N THR A 113 1.42 29.62 12.50
CA THR A 113 1.74 29.88 11.09
C THR A 113 3.24 29.86 10.80
N GLN A 114 4.08 29.84 11.82
CA GLN A 114 5.54 29.69 11.74
C GLN A 114 5.99 28.24 12.01
N GLY A 115 5.05 27.32 12.27
CA GLY A 115 5.29 25.90 12.50
C GLY A 115 5.60 25.51 13.96
N ALA A 116 5.57 26.46 14.90
CA ALA A 116 5.84 26.14 16.30
C ALA A 116 4.62 25.47 16.95
N THR A 117 4.87 24.39 17.70
CA THR A 117 3.82 23.62 18.36
C THR A 117 3.64 24.09 19.80
N HIS A 118 2.43 24.56 20.12
CA HIS A 118 2.02 25.05 21.43
C HIS A 118 1.03 24.08 22.06
N ARG A 119 1.39 23.47 23.19
CA ARG A 119 0.44 22.65 23.95
C ARG A 119 -0.52 23.54 24.72
N LEU A 120 -1.82 23.40 24.48
CA LEU A 120 -2.82 24.16 25.22
C LEU A 120 -2.90 23.68 26.67
N GLU A 121 -2.93 24.63 27.60
CA GLU A 121 -3.11 24.36 29.02
C GLU A 121 -4.57 24.05 29.32
N LYS A 122 -4.80 23.09 30.22
CA LYS A 122 -6.16 22.81 30.71
C LYS A 122 -6.59 23.92 31.65
N SER A 123 -7.73 24.55 31.38
CA SER A 123 -8.31 25.51 32.33
C SER A 123 -8.90 24.81 33.56
N GLN A 124 -9.27 23.53 33.43
CA GLN A 124 -9.78 22.69 34.52
C GLN A 124 -9.43 21.21 34.32
N PRO A 125 -9.40 20.40 35.40
CA PRO A 125 -9.24 18.95 35.30
C PRO A 125 -10.30 18.31 34.39
N THR A 126 -9.96 17.17 33.79
CA THR A 126 -10.91 16.38 33.00
C THR A 126 -11.99 15.81 33.92
N HIS A 127 -13.25 16.11 33.62
CA HIS A 127 -14.40 15.59 34.35
C HIS A 127 -15.03 14.44 33.57
N GLU A 128 -15.10 13.26 34.16
CA GLU A 128 -15.80 12.11 33.59
C GLU A 128 -17.03 11.74 34.42
N HIS A 129 -18.15 11.47 33.77
CA HIS A 129 -19.32 10.88 34.40
C HIS A 129 -19.82 9.68 33.60
N ARG A 130 -20.33 8.66 34.31
CA ARG A 130 -20.76 7.40 33.70
C ARG A 130 -22.28 7.33 33.63
N THR A 131 -22.79 6.95 32.46
CA THR A 131 -24.21 6.68 32.21
C THR A 131 -24.34 5.30 31.57
N GLY A 132 -24.69 4.28 32.35
CA GLY A 132 -24.74 2.89 31.86
C GLY A 132 -23.34 2.34 31.55
N ARG A 133 -23.13 1.81 30.33
CA ARG A 133 -21.83 1.33 29.82
C ARG A 133 -20.98 2.44 29.19
N THR A 134 -21.52 3.65 29.12
CA THR A 134 -20.94 4.78 28.42
C THR A 134 -20.39 5.79 29.42
N ILE A 135 -19.21 6.33 29.15
CA ILE A 135 -18.55 7.38 29.92
C ILE A 135 -18.48 8.63 29.06
N HIS A 136 -18.84 9.75 29.66
CA HIS A 136 -18.78 11.07 29.05
C HIS A 136 -17.70 11.87 29.76
N GLY A 137 -16.66 12.26 29.04
CA GLY A 137 -15.61 13.11 29.55
C GLY A 137 -15.66 14.50 28.95
N THR A 138 -15.32 15.51 29.76
CA THR A 138 -15.23 16.90 29.32
C THR A 138 -13.95 17.52 29.86
N THR A 139 -13.22 18.24 29.01
CA THR A 139 -12.02 19.02 29.37
C THR A 139 -12.07 20.37 28.69
N ARG A 140 -11.64 21.43 29.38
CA ARG A 140 -11.50 22.76 28.77
C ARG A 140 -10.04 23.15 28.65
N PHE A 141 -9.72 23.84 27.56
CA PHE A 141 -8.37 24.28 27.21
C PHE A 141 -8.35 25.79 26.98
N VAL A 142 -7.30 26.45 27.49
CA VAL A 142 -7.06 27.88 27.26
C VAL A 142 -6.41 28.06 25.90
N VAL A 143 -6.98 28.95 25.08
CA VAL A 143 -6.41 29.39 23.81
C VAL A 143 -5.62 30.69 24.05
N PRO A 144 -4.29 30.69 23.89
CA PRO A 144 -3.47 31.88 24.11
C PRO A 144 -3.79 32.99 23.11
N ALA A 145 -3.74 34.24 23.58
CA ALA A 145 -3.87 35.40 22.70
C ALA A 145 -2.61 35.58 21.84
N GLY A 146 -2.79 35.95 20.56
CA GLY A 146 -1.68 36.35 19.69
C GLY A 146 -0.93 35.23 18.96
N ILE A 147 -1.40 33.97 19.06
CA ILE A 147 -0.89 32.87 18.24
C ILE A 147 -1.77 32.75 16.98
N GLU A 148 -1.18 32.94 15.80
CA GLU A 148 -1.81 32.66 14.50
C GLU A 148 -1.47 31.23 14.08
N GLY A 149 -2.41 30.41 13.60
CA GLY A 149 -2.11 29.07 13.05
C GLY A 149 -3.21 28.02 13.20
N GLU A 150 -2.92 26.80 12.74
CA GLU A 150 -3.85 25.67 12.67
C GLU A 150 -3.92 24.90 14.00
N LEU A 151 -5.13 24.54 14.44
CA LEU A 151 -5.26 23.65 15.59
C LEU A 151 -4.97 22.22 15.12
N MET A 152 -3.90 21.59 15.63
CA MET A 152 -3.69 20.14 15.50
C MET A 152 -4.12 19.46 16.79
N LEU A 153 -5.36 19.00 16.85
CA LEU A 153 -5.87 18.39 18.07
C LEU A 153 -5.37 16.96 18.22
N ALA A 154 -4.35 16.72 19.06
CA ALA A 154 -3.88 15.37 19.41
C ALA A 154 -4.56 14.83 20.69
N ILE A 155 -5.66 14.08 20.56
CA ILE A 155 -6.26 13.38 21.71
C ILE A 155 -5.37 12.20 22.04
N GLN A 156 -4.70 12.24 23.20
CA GLN A 156 -3.86 11.14 23.68
C GLN A 156 -4.54 10.46 24.87
N LEU A 157 -5.05 9.24 24.65
CA LEU A 157 -5.71 8.45 25.67
C LEU A 157 -4.70 7.47 26.28
N GLY A 158 -4.26 7.66 27.51
CA GLY A 158 -3.46 6.65 28.21
C GLY A 158 -4.33 5.81 29.14
N GLN A 159 -4.27 4.46 29.08
CA GLN A 159 -4.34 3.51 30.23
C GLN A 159 -4.27 2.01 29.85
N ALA A 160 -4.17 1.14 30.88
CA ALA A 160 -3.88 -0.32 30.90
C ALA A 160 -4.78 -1.20 29.98
N PRO A 161 -4.42 -2.48 29.70
CA PRO A 161 -4.91 -3.24 28.53
C PRO A 161 -6.43 -3.48 28.56
N GLY A 162 -7.13 -3.01 27.53
CA GLY A 162 -8.57 -3.21 27.31
C GLY A 162 -9.07 -2.41 26.11
N ASP A 163 -10.17 -2.87 25.50
CA ASP A 163 -10.79 -2.23 24.33
C ASP A 163 -11.61 -1.01 24.79
N VAL A 164 -11.24 0.19 24.32
CA VAL A 164 -12.01 1.43 24.51
C VAL A 164 -12.66 1.79 23.19
N GLU A 165 -13.99 1.81 23.17
CA GLU A 165 -14.76 2.21 21.99
C GLU A 165 -15.14 3.68 22.14
N LEU A 166 -14.38 4.58 21.50
CA LEU A 166 -14.73 6.01 21.45
C LEU A 166 -15.89 6.19 20.48
N GLU A 167 -17.00 6.73 20.96
CA GLU A 167 -18.28 6.81 20.22
C GLU A 167 -18.54 8.21 19.65
N ARG A 168 -18.10 9.26 20.37
CA ARG A 168 -18.38 10.65 20.02
C ARG A 168 -17.30 11.60 20.56
N VAL A 169 -16.97 12.65 19.80
CA VAL A 169 -16.24 13.82 20.30
C VAL A 169 -16.94 15.09 19.86
N THR A 170 -16.95 16.08 20.73
CA THR A 170 -17.59 17.38 20.53
C THR A 170 -16.66 18.53 20.89
N PHE A 171 -16.63 19.56 20.07
CA PHE A 171 -15.98 20.85 20.39
C PHE A 171 -17.03 21.92 20.62
N ARG A 172 -16.81 22.76 21.62
CA ARG A 172 -17.64 23.94 21.93
C ARG A 172 -16.75 25.16 22.22
N GLY A 173 -17.28 26.35 21.96
CA GLY A 173 -16.54 27.61 22.12
C GLY A 173 -15.75 28.04 20.87
N LEU A 174 -16.03 27.43 19.71
CA LEU A 174 -15.50 27.85 18.41
C LEU A 174 -16.28 29.06 17.88
N VAL A 175 -15.61 29.93 17.13
CA VAL A 175 -16.23 31.12 16.52
C VAL A 175 -16.97 30.69 15.24
N PRO A 176 -18.26 31.04 15.06
CA PRO A 176 -18.96 30.79 13.79
C PRO A 176 -18.37 31.66 12.67
N GLY A 177 -17.91 31.05 11.58
CA GLY A 177 -17.31 31.75 10.45
C GLY A 177 -17.59 31.06 9.10
N THR A 178 -17.71 31.87 8.04
CA THR A 178 -17.82 31.41 6.65
C THR A 178 -16.44 31.04 6.10
N LEU A 179 -16.29 29.77 5.69
CA LEU A 179 -15.18 29.33 4.84
C LEU A 179 -15.15 30.16 3.54
N PRO A 180 -13.98 30.57 3.03
CA PRO A 180 -13.92 31.22 1.73
C PRO A 180 -14.46 30.28 0.63
N PRO A 181 -15.19 30.81 -0.37
CA PRO A 181 -15.65 29.99 -1.48
C PRO A 181 -14.44 29.50 -2.29
N ALA A 182 -14.46 28.23 -2.72
CA ALA A 182 -13.61 27.78 -3.80
C ALA A 182 -13.80 28.69 -5.03
N PRO A 183 -12.75 28.98 -5.83
CA PRO A 183 -12.90 29.79 -7.03
C PRO A 183 -14.00 29.22 -7.93
N ALA A 184 -14.98 30.06 -8.22
CA ALA A 184 -16.24 29.69 -8.84
C ALA A 184 -16.06 29.18 -10.28
N ARG A 185 -16.44 27.92 -10.53
CA ARG A 185 -17.12 27.54 -11.78
C ARG A 185 -18.46 26.90 -11.42
N ALA A 186 -19.49 27.48 -12.01
CA ALA A 186 -20.89 27.33 -11.64
C ALA A 186 -21.41 25.90 -11.77
N ILE A 187 -22.10 25.47 -10.71
CA ILE A 187 -22.95 24.30 -10.64
C ILE A 187 -24.32 24.75 -11.15
N GLU A 188 -24.75 24.25 -12.31
CA GLU A 188 -26.18 24.14 -12.63
C GLU A 188 -26.63 22.70 -12.44
N GLU A 189 -27.83 22.60 -11.90
CA GLU A 189 -28.45 21.46 -11.23
C GLU A 189 -28.53 20.21 -12.11
N THR A 190 -27.86 19.12 -11.72
CA THR A 190 -28.38 17.74 -11.78
C THR A 190 -27.41 16.80 -11.08
N GLY A 191 -27.95 15.85 -10.32
CA GLY A 191 -27.22 15.08 -9.32
C GLY A 191 -26.07 14.23 -9.85
N ALA A 192 -24.90 14.45 -9.26
CA ALA A 192 -23.78 13.53 -9.07
C ALA A 192 -22.76 14.28 -8.20
N GLU A 193 -21.63 13.64 -7.92
CA GLU A 193 -20.41 14.22 -7.35
C GLU A 193 -20.26 14.06 -5.83
N GLY A 194 -19.63 12.93 -5.49
CA GLY A 194 -18.77 12.86 -4.32
C GLY A 194 -17.58 13.81 -4.50
N PRO A 195 -17.03 14.38 -3.42
CA PRO A 195 -16.18 15.56 -3.55
C PRO A 195 -14.70 15.21 -3.79
N SER A 196 -13.84 16.20 -3.97
CA SER A 196 -12.43 16.10 -4.43
C SER A 196 -11.36 15.80 -3.36
N ASN A 197 -10.34 15.02 -3.74
CA ASN A 197 -9.11 14.58 -3.04
C ASN A 197 -8.14 15.67 -2.52
N ALA A 198 -8.62 16.68 -1.81
CA ALA A 198 -7.74 17.64 -1.14
C ALA A 198 -7.03 16.99 0.07
N LEU A 199 -5.83 16.44 -0.14
CA LEU A 199 -4.80 16.39 0.91
C LEU A 199 -4.59 17.83 1.40
N LEU A 200 -4.32 18.01 2.71
CA LEU A 200 -3.78 19.27 3.22
C LEU A 200 -2.69 19.74 2.24
N ASP A 201 -2.85 20.94 1.68
CA ASP A 201 -1.76 21.65 1.00
C ASP A 201 -0.74 22.03 2.07
N ILE A 202 -0.08 21.02 2.63
CA ILE A 202 1.14 21.21 3.40
C ILE A 202 2.13 21.72 2.37
N ASP A 203 2.51 22.98 2.50
CA ASP A 203 3.62 23.53 1.76
C ASP A 203 4.87 22.75 2.16
N VAL A 204 5.23 21.79 1.31
CA VAL A 204 6.34 20.86 1.53
C VAL A 204 7.65 21.64 1.60
N ASP A 205 7.78 22.73 0.86
CA ASP A 205 8.98 23.56 0.83
C ASP A 205 9.11 24.35 2.14
N ALA A 206 8.01 24.91 2.63
CA ALA A 206 7.96 25.53 3.95
C ALA A 206 8.27 24.53 5.07
N LEU A 207 7.72 23.31 5.02
CA LEU A 207 8.00 22.28 6.01
C LEU A 207 9.47 21.84 5.99
N ILE A 208 10.08 21.68 4.82
CA ILE A 208 11.51 21.37 4.71
C ILE A 208 12.35 22.50 5.32
N ALA A 209 12.04 23.76 5.01
CA ALA A 209 12.74 24.91 5.59
C ALA A 209 12.62 24.96 7.12
N GLN A 210 11.43 24.67 7.67
CA GLN A 210 11.20 24.58 9.11
C GLN A 210 11.99 23.42 9.75
N ILE A 211 12.02 22.25 9.12
CA ILE A 211 12.81 21.11 9.59
C ILE A 211 14.30 21.46 9.63
N GLN A 212 14.82 22.11 8.58
CA GLN A 212 16.23 22.49 8.46
C GLN A 212 16.65 23.58 9.46
N ALA A 213 15.72 24.46 9.85
CA ALA A 213 15.97 25.54 10.80
C ALA A 213 15.71 25.17 12.27
N SER A 214 15.15 23.98 12.54
CA SER A 214 14.75 23.55 13.87
C SER A 214 15.87 22.79 14.60
N ASP A 215 15.98 23.02 15.91
CA ASP A 215 16.78 22.20 16.83
C ASP A 215 15.93 21.24 17.69
N ASP A 216 14.59 21.30 17.58
CA ASP A 216 13.68 20.40 18.29
C ASP A 216 13.65 19.01 17.64
N ALA A 217 14.28 18.04 18.31
CA ALA A 217 14.36 16.66 17.87
C ALA A 217 12.99 15.97 17.70
N GLU A 218 11.98 16.30 18.52
CA GLU A 218 10.65 15.70 18.41
C GLU A 218 9.89 16.23 17.20
N PHE A 219 9.98 17.54 16.96
CA PHE A 219 9.44 18.18 15.76
C PHE A 219 10.08 17.60 14.50
N ILE A 220 11.42 17.59 14.41
CA ILE A 220 12.18 17.04 13.28
C ILE A 220 11.73 15.60 12.99
N ARG A 221 11.73 14.73 14.00
CA ARG A 221 11.33 13.33 13.85
C ARG A 221 9.91 13.19 13.32
N THR A 222 8.97 13.93 13.90
CA THR A 222 7.54 13.81 13.57
C THR A 222 7.28 14.32 12.15
N SER A 223 7.91 15.42 11.75
CA SER A 223 7.80 16.01 10.42
C SER A 223 8.44 15.14 9.34
N ILE A 224 9.63 14.58 9.58
CA ILE A 224 10.27 13.64 8.63
C ILE A 224 9.45 12.35 8.51
N ARG A 225 8.93 11.82 9.64
CA ARG A 225 8.02 10.66 9.62
C ARG A 225 6.77 10.98 8.80
N LEU A 226 6.18 12.16 8.95
CA LEU A 226 5.02 12.59 8.17
C LEU A 226 5.33 12.57 6.67
N LEU A 227 6.48 13.11 6.24
CA LEU A 227 6.92 13.05 4.85
C LEU A 227 7.07 11.61 4.34
N TYR A 228 7.59 10.70 5.18
CA TYR A 228 7.66 9.27 4.89
C TYR A 228 6.28 8.61 4.74
N GLU A 229 5.35 8.86 5.66
CA GLU A 229 3.99 8.28 5.62
C GLU A 229 3.16 8.83 4.45
N MET A 230 3.37 10.11 4.10
CA MET A 230 2.87 10.73 2.87
C MET A 230 3.50 10.11 1.62
N ARG A 231 4.53 9.27 1.76
CA ARG A 231 5.42 8.75 0.71
C ARG A 231 5.94 9.87 -0.20
N ASN A 232 6.24 11.04 0.38
CA ASN A 232 6.87 12.16 -0.31
C ASN A 232 8.39 11.95 -0.36
N ARG A 233 8.81 11.04 -1.24
CA ARG A 233 10.20 10.61 -1.36
C ARG A 233 11.12 11.72 -1.88
N SER A 234 10.61 12.64 -2.69
CA SER A 234 11.34 13.83 -3.14
C SER A 234 11.68 14.75 -1.96
N ALA A 235 10.73 15.00 -1.07
CA ALA A 235 10.99 15.78 0.14
C ALA A 235 12.03 15.11 1.06
N LEU A 236 11.91 13.79 1.27
CA LEU A 236 12.92 13.03 2.03
C LEU A 236 14.30 13.10 1.38
N HIS A 237 14.38 13.02 0.06
CA HIS A 237 15.63 13.14 -0.67
C HIS A 237 16.25 14.53 -0.50
N ARG A 238 15.46 15.62 -0.64
CA ARG A 238 15.94 17.00 -0.43
C ARG A 238 16.37 17.31 0.99
N LEU A 239 15.80 16.63 1.99
CA LEU A 239 16.25 16.72 3.38
C LEU A 239 17.56 15.99 3.64
N PHE A 240 17.82 14.91 2.89
CA PHE A 240 18.96 14.03 3.11
C PHE A 240 20.16 14.35 2.23
N VAL A 241 19.97 14.79 0.98
CA VAL A 241 21.06 14.98 0.01
C VAL A 241 21.49 16.44 -0.01
N ASP A 242 22.76 16.68 0.33
CA ASP A 242 23.42 17.98 0.18
C ASP A 242 24.37 17.94 -1.02
N SER A 243 24.23 18.91 -1.92
CA SER A 243 25.17 19.14 -3.02
C SER A 243 25.45 17.93 -3.93
N GLY A 244 24.51 16.98 -4.00
CA GLY A 244 24.59 15.77 -4.83
C GLY A 244 25.28 14.57 -4.17
N GLU A 245 25.73 14.68 -2.92
CA GLU A 245 26.26 13.56 -2.15
C GLU A 245 25.16 12.95 -1.25
N LEU A 246 25.16 11.62 -1.12
CA LEU A 246 24.28 10.88 -0.19
C LEU A 246 24.74 11.10 1.27
N ALA A 247 24.75 12.36 1.71
CA ALA A 247 25.19 12.80 3.01
C ALA A 247 24.28 13.94 3.48
N PRO A 248 23.88 13.95 4.76
CA PRO A 248 23.01 14.99 5.28
C PRO A 248 23.74 16.34 5.31
N PRO A 249 23.00 17.48 5.30
CA PRO A 249 23.59 18.80 5.16
C PRO A 249 24.72 19.09 6.14
N ALA A 250 25.81 19.66 5.62
CA ALA A 250 26.95 20.04 6.45
C ALA A 250 26.51 21.08 7.50
N GLY A 251 26.79 20.82 8.78
CA GLY A 251 26.37 21.69 9.88
C GLY A 251 24.96 21.47 10.44
N ALA A 252 24.15 20.57 9.88
CA ALA A 252 22.84 20.21 10.45
C ALA A 252 22.97 19.54 11.84
N PRO A 253 21.98 19.72 12.75
CA PRO A 253 21.98 19.08 14.05
C PRO A 253 21.83 17.55 13.93
N GLU A 254 22.40 16.80 14.88
CA GLU A 254 22.44 15.33 14.86
C GLU A 254 21.05 14.69 14.71
N PRO A 255 19.97 15.14 15.40
CA PRO A 255 18.63 14.59 15.19
C PRO A 255 18.14 14.71 13.74
N LEU A 256 18.39 15.84 13.07
CA LEU A 256 18.04 16.02 11.66
C LEU A 256 18.77 15.01 10.78
N LYS A 257 20.10 14.92 10.95
CA LYS A 257 20.92 13.96 10.21
C LYS A 257 20.42 12.53 10.40
N SER A 258 20.23 12.10 11.65
CA SER A 258 19.83 10.73 11.98
C SER A 258 18.45 10.35 11.46
N PHE A 259 17.44 11.20 11.67
CA PHE A 259 16.08 10.90 11.20
C PHE A 259 15.97 11.03 9.68
N ALA A 260 16.67 11.98 9.05
CA ALA A 260 16.72 12.08 7.59
C ALA A 260 17.32 10.81 6.97
N ILE A 261 18.50 10.35 7.45
CA ILE A 261 19.12 9.12 6.97
C ILE A 261 18.19 7.91 7.17
N TYR A 262 17.64 7.75 8.37
CA TYR A 262 16.79 6.61 8.72
C TYR A 262 15.54 6.50 7.82
N TYR A 263 14.77 7.60 7.68
CA TYR A 263 13.55 7.59 6.87
C TYR A 263 13.84 7.58 5.36
N TYR A 264 14.95 8.19 4.94
CA TYR A 264 15.41 8.10 3.56
C TYR A 264 15.78 6.66 3.19
N ALA A 265 16.59 5.98 3.99
CA ALA A 265 16.95 4.58 3.77
C ALA A 265 15.73 3.67 3.73
N ARG A 266 14.76 3.91 4.62
CA ARG A 266 13.48 3.20 4.62
C ARG A 266 12.70 3.43 3.33
N ALA A 267 12.63 4.67 2.84
CA ALA A 267 11.98 5.00 1.58
C ALA A 267 12.67 4.38 0.36
N MET A 268 14.00 4.26 0.39
CA MET A 268 14.79 3.59 -0.64
C MET A 268 14.52 2.08 -0.66
N LEU A 269 14.43 1.43 0.50
CA LEU A 269 13.97 0.05 0.58
C LEU A 269 12.53 -0.11 0.05
N ASP A 270 11.63 0.82 0.30
CA ASP A 270 10.27 0.73 -0.28
C ASP A 270 10.27 0.83 -1.83
N LEU A 271 11.34 1.34 -2.42
CA LEU A 271 11.58 1.41 -3.87
C LEU A 271 12.46 0.27 -4.40
N ASN A 272 12.87 -0.67 -3.53
CA ASN A 272 13.88 -1.67 -3.82
C ASN A 272 15.27 -1.11 -4.19
N ALA A 273 15.55 0.15 -3.89
CA ALA A 273 16.90 0.72 -3.91
C ALA A 273 17.69 0.25 -2.66
N ALA A 274 17.95 -1.07 -2.61
CA ALA A 274 18.50 -1.74 -1.44
C ALA A 274 19.98 -1.44 -1.18
N ALA A 275 20.78 -1.22 -2.23
CA ALA A 275 22.18 -0.87 -2.07
C ALA A 275 22.30 0.55 -1.51
N THR A 276 21.52 1.49 -2.05
CA THR A 276 21.47 2.87 -1.55
C THR A 276 21.01 2.91 -0.09
N ALA A 277 19.94 2.17 0.24
CA ALA A 277 19.45 2.10 1.62
C ALA A 277 20.48 1.52 2.58
N ARG A 278 21.21 0.49 2.16
CA ARG A 278 22.26 -0.12 2.96
C ARG A 278 23.35 0.88 3.30
N THR A 279 23.90 1.56 2.30
CA THR A 279 24.97 2.56 2.50
C THR A 279 24.52 3.63 3.51
N CYS A 280 23.27 4.08 3.41
CA CYS A 280 22.70 5.02 4.36
C CYS A 280 22.64 4.44 5.79
N LEU A 281 22.21 3.18 5.95
CA LEU A 281 22.07 2.53 7.25
C LEU A 281 23.42 2.19 7.88
N GLU A 282 24.43 1.80 7.10
CA GLU A 282 25.80 1.60 7.59
C GLU A 282 26.37 2.93 8.11
N ALA A 283 26.27 4.00 7.32
CA ALA A 283 26.71 5.33 7.75
C ALA A 283 26.01 5.82 9.04
N LEU A 284 24.71 5.53 9.18
CA LEU A 284 23.93 5.86 10.38
C LEU A 284 24.36 5.07 11.61
N LEU A 285 24.66 3.78 11.45
CA LEU A 285 24.93 2.86 12.56
C LEU A 285 26.39 2.91 13.02
N ASP A 286 27.31 3.25 12.11
CA ASP A 286 28.76 3.34 12.38
C ASP A 286 29.17 4.67 13.05
N ASP A 287 28.38 5.74 12.91
CA ASP A 287 28.63 7.01 13.61
C ASP A 287 27.90 7.06 14.97
N GLU A 288 28.67 7.03 16.07
CA GLU A 288 28.12 7.07 17.43
C GLU A 288 27.25 8.28 17.72
N ARG A 289 27.56 9.43 17.11
CA ARG A 289 26.77 10.65 17.33
C ARG A 289 25.41 10.54 16.66
N LEU A 290 25.35 9.94 15.48
CA LEU A 290 24.12 9.76 14.74
C LEU A 290 23.24 8.68 15.37
N HIS A 291 23.82 7.54 15.75
CA HIS A 291 23.04 6.49 16.40
C HIS A 291 22.46 6.94 17.74
N ALA A 292 23.14 7.84 18.46
CA ALA A 292 22.73 8.27 19.80
C ALA A 292 21.53 9.23 19.77
N ALA A 293 21.30 9.88 18.63
CA ALA A 293 20.16 10.75 18.39
C ALA A 293 18.87 9.99 18.04
N LEU A 294 18.95 8.69 17.71
CA LEU A 294 17.76 7.85 17.46
C LEU A 294 17.15 7.34 18.76
N LEU A 295 15.84 7.07 18.72
CA LEU A 295 15.21 6.33 19.80
C LEU A 295 15.65 4.87 19.81
N PRO A 296 15.70 4.19 20.99
CA PRO A 296 16.11 2.80 21.08
C PRO A 296 15.33 1.85 20.16
N LEU A 297 14.05 2.15 19.92
CA LEU A 297 13.23 1.39 18.98
C LEU A 297 13.63 1.63 17.53
N ASP A 298 13.84 2.89 17.14
CA ASP A 298 14.20 3.26 15.77
C ASP A 298 15.56 2.65 15.41
N LEU A 299 16.47 2.54 16.38
CA LEU A 299 17.75 1.84 16.22
C LEU A 299 17.57 0.34 15.93
N VAL A 300 16.67 -0.34 16.65
CA VAL A 300 16.34 -1.75 16.36
C VAL A 300 15.75 -1.89 14.96
N GLN A 301 14.87 -0.97 14.56
CA GLN A 301 14.30 -0.97 13.22
C GLN A 301 15.37 -0.68 12.16
N ALA A 302 16.31 0.23 12.40
CA ALA A 302 17.42 0.51 11.51
C ALA A 302 18.27 -0.76 11.26
N ARG A 303 18.60 -1.52 12.32
CA ARG A 303 19.29 -2.82 12.19
C ARG A 303 18.48 -3.85 11.40
N LYS A 304 17.16 -3.93 11.63
CA LYS A 304 16.28 -4.80 10.84
C LYS A 304 16.25 -4.38 9.36
N LEU A 305 16.18 -3.09 9.08
CA LEU A 305 16.26 -2.55 7.71
C LEU A 305 17.61 -2.86 7.06
N LEU A 306 18.71 -2.79 7.83
CA LEU A 306 20.05 -3.14 7.34
C LEU A 306 20.09 -4.63 6.95
N ALA A 307 19.65 -5.52 7.83
CA ALA A 307 19.57 -6.95 7.52
C ALA A 307 18.68 -7.23 6.29
N ARG A 308 17.52 -6.56 6.18
CA ARG A 308 16.66 -6.65 4.99
C ARG A 308 17.38 -6.18 3.73
N SER A 309 18.13 -5.08 3.80
CA SER A 309 18.89 -4.56 2.65
C SER A 309 19.96 -5.55 2.19
N CYS A 310 20.67 -6.19 3.13
CA CYS A 310 21.66 -7.24 2.84
C CYS A 310 21.03 -8.44 2.12
N LEU A 311 19.86 -8.91 2.58
CA LEU A 311 19.13 -9.99 1.89
C LEU A 311 18.81 -9.64 0.44
N ARG A 312 18.38 -8.40 0.18
CA ARG A 312 17.97 -7.98 -1.17
C ARG A 312 19.12 -8.03 -2.16
N ILE A 313 20.33 -7.72 -1.71
CA ILE A 313 21.54 -7.68 -2.55
C ILE A 313 22.35 -9.00 -2.48
N GLY A 314 21.74 -10.08 -1.97
CA GLY A 314 22.37 -11.40 -1.93
C GLY A 314 23.44 -11.60 -0.84
N ARG A 315 23.52 -10.71 0.15
CA ARG A 315 24.44 -10.82 1.30
C ARG A 315 23.76 -11.49 2.48
N THR A 316 23.41 -12.76 2.29
CA THR A 316 22.60 -13.55 3.24
C THR A 316 23.31 -13.79 4.56
N ASP A 317 24.61 -14.07 4.54
CA ASP A 317 25.41 -14.33 5.75
C ASP A 317 25.40 -13.12 6.71
N GLU A 318 25.59 -11.91 6.18
CA GLU A 318 25.52 -10.68 6.97
C GLU A 318 24.12 -10.41 7.52
N ALA A 319 23.09 -10.66 6.71
CA ALA A 319 21.72 -10.53 7.20
C ALA A 319 21.45 -11.50 8.35
N GLU A 320 21.92 -12.74 8.24
CA GLU A 320 21.81 -13.74 9.29
C GLU A 320 22.52 -13.28 10.56
N GLU A 321 23.77 -12.82 10.46
CA GLU A 321 24.55 -12.33 11.59
C GLU A 321 23.84 -11.19 12.32
N ILE A 322 23.33 -10.19 11.58
CA ILE A 322 22.59 -9.06 12.15
C ILE A 322 21.33 -9.55 12.89
N TYR A 323 20.56 -10.46 12.30
CA TYR A 323 19.38 -11.00 12.97
C TYR A 323 19.73 -11.88 14.17
N GLN A 324 20.84 -12.62 14.16
CA GLN A 324 21.31 -13.39 15.32
C GLN A 324 21.68 -12.46 16.49
N GLN A 325 22.36 -11.35 16.21
CA GLN A 325 22.65 -10.32 17.21
C GLN A 325 21.35 -9.72 17.77
N LEU A 326 20.41 -9.33 16.90
CA LEU A 326 19.09 -8.84 17.30
C LEU A 326 18.32 -9.84 18.15
N LEU A 327 18.47 -11.14 17.89
CA LEU A 327 17.83 -12.19 18.68
C LEU A 327 18.42 -12.27 20.09
N GLY A 328 19.74 -12.13 20.22
CA GLY A 328 20.41 -12.05 21.51
C GLY A 328 19.95 -10.85 22.34
N ASP A 329 19.81 -9.69 21.70
CA ASP A 329 19.36 -8.45 22.33
C ASP A 329 17.85 -8.48 22.67
N ARG A 330 17.04 -9.14 21.82
CA ARG A 330 15.57 -9.15 21.92
C ARG A 330 15.01 -10.56 21.71
N PRO A 331 15.16 -11.47 22.69
CA PRO A 331 14.75 -12.87 22.54
C PRO A 331 13.23 -13.09 22.40
N THR A 332 12.42 -12.06 22.64
CA THR A 332 10.96 -12.09 22.53
C THR A 332 10.43 -11.37 21.27
N ASP A 333 11.31 -10.92 20.37
CA ASP A 333 10.92 -10.28 19.12
C ASP A 333 10.57 -11.35 18.07
N TRP A 334 9.27 -11.58 17.88
CA TRP A 334 8.76 -12.60 16.97
C TRP A 334 9.23 -12.42 15.51
N ASP A 335 9.40 -11.17 15.06
CA ASP A 335 9.81 -10.88 13.69
C ASP A 335 11.27 -11.31 13.47
N VAL A 336 12.13 -11.15 14.48
CA VAL A 336 13.52 -11.65 14.41
C VAL A 336 13.56 -13.17 14.30
N HIS A 337 12.80 -13.89 15.15
CA HIS A 337 12.69 -15.36 15.09
C HIS A 337 12.22 -15.82 13.71
N TYR A 338 11.21 -15.15 13.17
CA TYR A 338 10.65 -15.47 11.86
C TYR A 338 11.67 -15.23 10.73
N GLN A 339 12.31 -14.06 10.69
CA GLN A 339 13.29 -13.76 9.64
C GLN A 339 14.47 -14.71 9.68
N LEU A 340 14.98 -15.07 10.86
CA LEU A 340 16.03 -16.10 11.01
C LEU A 340 15.57 -17.47 10.51
N GLY A 341 14.37 -17.91 10.89
CA GLY A 341 13.79 -19.17 10.39
C GLY A 341 13.61 -19.17 8.86
N ALA A 342 13.35 -18.01 8.26
CA ALA A 342 13.25 -17.84 6.82
C ALA A 342 14.61 -17.77 6.11
N ILE A 343 15.63 -17.16 6.73
CA ILE A 343 17.00 -17.06 6.18
C ILE A 343 17.68 -18.43 6.18
N ARG A 344 17.61 -19.16 7.30
CA ARG A 344 18.18 -20.50 7.46
C ARG A 344 17.43 -21.59 6.67
N GLY A 345 16.71 -21.21 5.62
CA GLY A 345 15.81 -22.11 4.89
C GLY A 345 16.49 -23.39 4.38
N VAL A 346 15.71 -24.47 4.30
CA VAL A 346 15.90 -25.55 3.31
C VAL A 346 17.33 -26.12 3.26
N THR A 347 17.81 -26.74 4.35
CA THR A 347 17.90 -28.22 4.37
C THR A 347 17.33 -28.87 5.64
N ASP A 348 17.06 -28.10 6.70
CA ASP A 348 16.63 -28.62 8.00
C ASP A 348 15.23 -28.13 8.42
N VAL A 349 14.25 -29.02 8.31
CA VAL A 349 12.85 -28.80 8.71
C VAL A 349 12.72 -28.62 10.23
N ALA A 350 13.60 -29.23 11.03
CA ALA A 350 13.52 -29.19 12.49
C ALA A 350 13.90 -27.82 13.05
N ALA A 351 14.93 -27.18 12.50
CA ALA A 351 15.31 -25.82 12.87
C ALA A 351 14.18 -24.81 12.58
N ARG A 352 13.51 -24.94 11.44
CA ARG A 352 12.37 -24.09 11.05
C ARG A 352 11.21 -24.22 12.05
N ARG A 353 10.89 -25.44 12.46
CA ARG A 353 9.87 -25.71 13.49
C ARG A 353 10.16 -25.01 14.81
N LEU A 354 11.42 -24.99 15.25
CA LEU A 354 11.81 -24.34 16.50
C LEU A 354 11.57 -22.82 16.45
N TYR A 355 12.01 -22.17 15.38
CA TYR A 355 11.83 -20.72 15.22
C TYR A 355 10.35 -20.35 15.05
N HIS A 356 9.60 -21.10 14.24
CA HIS A 356 8.18 -20.84 14.03
C HIS A 356 7.33 -21.13 15.28
N GLY A 357 7.60 -22.23 15.99
CA GLY A 357 6.93 -22.55 17.25
C GLY A 357 7.23 -21.53 18.36
N THR A 358 8.44 -20.96 18.37
CA THR A 358 8.79 -19.87 19.31
C THR A 358 8.07 -18.58 18.94
N ALA A 359 8.06 -18.19 17.66
CA ALA A 359 7.28 -17.05 17.18
C ALA A 359 5.79 -17.22 17.52
N GLU A 360 5.26 -18.44 17.40
CA GLU A 360 3.90 -18.79 17.78
C GLU A 360 3.63 -18.65 19.29
N ALA A 361 4.53 -19.14 20.15
CA ALA A 361 4.40 -18.95 21.59
C ALA A 361 4.38 -17.45 21.99
N LEU A 362 5.00 -16.61 21.17
CA LEU A 362 5.04 -15.16 21.31
C LEU A 362 3.88 -14.46 20.57
N ALA A 363 2.97 -15.21 19.92
CA ALA A 363 2.00 -14.71 18.93
C ALA A 363 0.82 -13.92 19.48
N ALA A 364 0.67 -13.78 20.81
CA ALA A 364 -0.42 -13.00 21.40
C ALA A 364 -0.46 -11.51 20.94
N LYS A 365 0.58 -11.05 20.23
CA LYS A 365 0.75 -9.69 19.68
C LYS A 365 1.05 -9.67 18.17
N MET A 366 0.90 -10.78 17.44
CA MET A 366 1.27 -10.86 16.03
C MET A 366 0.27 -10.16 15.11
N PRO A 367 0.74 -9.42 14.09
CA PRO A 367 -0.14 -8.91 13.06
C PRO A 367 -0.69 -10.07 12.22
N PRO A 368 -1.89 -9.94 11.64
CA PRO A 368 -2.53 -11.01 10.88
C PRO A 368 -1.74 -11.55 9.67
N ALA A 369 -0.92 -10.70 9.04
CA ALA A 369 0.01 -11.15 8.00
C ALA A 369 0.97 -12.24 8.54
N ALA A 370 1.39 -12.12 9.80
CA ALA A 370 2.27 -13.07 10.45
C ALA A 370 1.59 -14.41 10.79
N ILE A 371 0.26 -14.41 11.00
CA ILE A 371 -0.55 -15.63 11.09
C ILE A 371 -0.53 -16.39 9.76
N SER A 372 -0.65 -15.67 8.63
CA SER A 372 -0.62 -16.28 7.29
C SER A 372 0.70 -17.01 7.06
N TYR A 373 1.84 -16.40 7.44
CA TYR A 373 3.15 -17.03 7.30
C TYR A 373 3.34 -18.28 8.16
N ILE A 374 2.89 -18.27 9.42
CA ILE A 374 2.94 -19.46 10.28
C ILE A 374 2.08 -20.58 9.69
N ALA A 375 0.87 -20.26 9.23
CA ALA A 375 -0.03 -21.24 8.62
C ALA A 375 0.56 -21.85 7.34
N GLU A 376 1.19 -21.04 6.47
CA GLU A 376 1.91 -21.54 5.29
C GLU A 376 3.08 -22.46 5.67
N ALA A 377 3.76 -22.21 6.80
CA ALA A 377 4.79 -23.13 7.28
C ALA A 377 4.20 -24.49 7.69
N PHE A 378 3.06 -24.51 8.39
CA PHE A 378 2.36 -25.76 8.71
C PHE A 378 1.90 -26.52 7.45
N ILE A 379 1.43 -25.80 6.41
CA ILE A 379 1.12 -26.41 5.10
C ILE A 379 2.37 -27.07 4.50
N ALA A 380 3.50 -26.36 4.49
CA ALA A 380 4.77 -26.88 3.97
C ALA A 380 5.30 -28.09 4.76
N GLU A 381 4.93 -28.22 6.03
CA GLU A 381 5.28 -29.34 6.90
C GLU A 381 4.29 -30.52 6.84
N GLY A 382 3.24 -30.43 6.01
CA GLY A 382 2.23 -31.48 5.86
C GLY A 382 1.17 -31.51 6.96
N GLU A 383 0.96 -30.39 7.67
CA GLU A 383 -0.03 -30.26 8.75
C GLU A 383 -1.15 -29.23 8.41
N PRO A 384 -1.92 -29.42 7.33
CA PRO A 384 -2.91 -28.44 6.88
C PRO A 384 -4.01 -28.19 7.93
N ASP A 385 -4.34 -29.17 8.77
CA ASP A 385 -5.31 -29.00 9.86
C ASP A 385 -4.87 -27.97 10.91
N GLN A 386 -3.56 -27.88 11.20
CA GLN A 386 -3.03 -26.83 12.07
C GLN A 386 -3.19 -25.47 11.40
N ALA A 387 -2.84 -25.38 10.11
CA ALA A 387 -3.00 -24.16 9.34
C ALA A 387 -4.47 -23.67 9.34
N VAL A 388 -5.43 -24.57 9.13
CA VAL A 388 -6.88 -24.26 9.23
C VAL A 388 -7.23 -23.73 10.60
N ARG A 389 -6.84 -24.43 11.68
CA ARG A 389 -7.14 -24.00 13.06
C ARG A 389 -6.58 -22.61 13.34
N ARG A 390 -5.38 -22.30 12.88
CA ARG A 390 -4.70 -21.01 13.11
C ARG A 390 -5.34 -19.89 12.33
N ALA A 391 -5.55 -20.06 11.02
CA ALA A 391 -6.19 -19.03 10.21
C ALA A 391 -7.64 -18.77 10.66
N ALA A 392 -8.39 -19.81 11.05
CA ALA A 392 -9.73 -19.66 11.60
C ALA A 392 -9.75 -18.96 12.97
N ALA A 393 -8.77 -19.24 13.84
CA ALA A 393 -8.62 -18.51 15.11
C ALA A 393 -8.31 -17.03 14.87
N GLY A 394 -7.47 -16.72 13.87
CA GLY A 394 -7.18 -15.35 13.45
C GLY A 394 -8.44 -14.59 13.01
N LEU A 395 -9.30 -15.21 12.21
CA LEU A 395 -10.59 -14.62 11.81
C LEU A 395 -11.54 -14.40 13.00
N LYS A 396 -11.59 -15.34 13.96
CA LYS A 396 -12.45 -15.24 15.15
C LYS A 396 -12.00 -14.16 16.13
N ALA A 397 -10.72 -13.82 16.17
CA ALA A 397 -10.17 -12.80 17.05
C ALA A 397 -10.56 -11.35 16.68
N GLY A 398 -11.45 -11.17 15.68
CA GLY A 398 -12.05 -9.88 15.35
C GLY A 398 -11.28 -9.04 14.33
N GLY A 399 -10.21 -9.57 13.74
CA GLY A 399 -9.50 -8.90 12.65
C GLY A 399 -10.22 -9.10 11.32
N SER A 400 -10.65 -8.04 10.65
CA SER A 400 -11.17 -8.10 9.27
C SER A 400 -10.01 -8.28 8.28
N VAL A 401 -9.32 -9.41 8.39
CA VAL A 401 -8.11 -9.65 7.59
C VAL A 401 -8.53 -10.52 6.43
N THR A 402 -8.98 -9.85 5.37
CA THR A 402 -9.44 -10.49 4.14
C THR A 402 -8.40 -11.52 3.63
N GLU A 403 -7.11 -11.25 3.80
CA GLU A 403 -6.01 -12.14 3.43
C GLU A 403 -6.05 -13.54 4.09
N LEU A 404 -6.60 -13.68 5.30
CA LEU A 404 -6.70 -14.99 5.97
C LEU A 404 -7.63 -15.96 5.23
N PHE A 405 -8.53 -15.46 4.39
CA PHE A 405 -9.32 -16.32 3.50
C PHE A 405 -8.45 -17.03 2.48
N LEU A 406 -7.36 -16.42 1.98
CA LEU A 406 -6.43 -17.07 1.07
C LEU A 406 -5.58 -18.11 1.78
N THR A 407 -5.17 -17.84 3.02
CA THR A 407 -4.50 -18.84 3.87
C THR A 407 -5.39 -20.05 4.13
N LEU A 408 -6.66 -19.83 4.46
CA LEU A 408 -7.61 -20.92 4.60
C LEU A 408 -7.83 -21.65 3.28
N ALA A 409 -7.91 -20.95 2.14
CA ALA A 409 -8.05 -21.59 0.83
C ALA A 409 -6.87 -22.53 0.57
N ASN A 410 -5.63 -22.08 0.80
CA ASN A 410 -4.44 -22.91 0.67
C ASN A 410 -4.45 -24.11 1.62
N ALA A 411 -4.84 -23.91 2.88
CA ALA A 411 -4.91 -24.98 3.87
C ALA A 411 -5.97 -26.04 3.49
N TYR A 412 -7.15 -25.61 3.03
CA TYR A 412 -8.19 -26.52 2.54
C TYR A 412 -7.75 -27.27 1.28
N LEU A 413 -7.09 -26.58 0.35
CA LEU A 413 -6.55 -27.23 -0.85
C LEU A 413 -5.50 -28.29 -0.48
N ALA A 414 -4.61 -28.00 0.47
CA ALA A 414 -3.63 -28.96 0.98
C ALA A 414 -4.27 -30.14 1.75
N ALA A 415 -5.44 -29.94 2.36
CA ALA A 415 -6.25 -30.99 2.98
C ALA A 415 -7.11 -31.79 1.97
N GLY A 416 -7.12 -31.42 0.69
CA GLY A 416 -7.98 -32.03 -0.34
C GLY A 416 -9.45 -31.58 -0.28
N GLU A 417 -9.76 -30.52 0.48
CA GLU A 417 -11.10 -29.97 0.64
C GLU A 417 -11.40 -28.86 -0.39
N GLU A 418 -11.60 -29.26 -1.65
CA GLU A 418 -11.77 -28.32 -2.75
C GLU A 418 -12.97 -27.36 -2.64
N ARG A 419 -14.07 -27.81 -2.01
CA ARG A 419 -15.20 -26.92 -1.73
C ARG A 419 -14.83 -25.84 -0.73
N GLY A 420 -14.06 -26.19 0.30
CA GLY A 420 -13.51 -25.23 1.26
C GLY A 420 -12.60 -24.22 0.57
N TRP A 421 -11.71 -24.69 -0.30
CA TRP A 421 -10.86 -23.82 -1.14
C TRP A 421 -11.68 -22.81 -1.97
N GLN A 422 -12.71 -23.29 -2.68
CA GLN A 422 -13.56 -22.44 -3.53
C GLN A 422 -14.35 -21.42 -2.71
N ASP A 423 -14.96 -21.86 -1.59
CA ASP A 423 -15.75 -21.00 -0.71
C ASP A 423 -14.87 -19.89 -0.12
N GLN A 424 -13.65 -20.19 0.30
CA GLN A 424 -12.76 -19.17 0.86
C GLN A 424 -12.22 -18.19 -0.19
N LEU A 425 -11.94 -18.64 -1.41
CA LEU A 425 -11.61 -17.72 -2.50
C LEU A 425 -12.77 -16.78 -2.82
N ASN A 426 -14.00 -17.30 -2.92
CA ASN A 426 -15.17 -16.47 -3.14
C ASN A 426 -15.39 -15.47 -1.99
N ASN A 427 -15.16 -15.89 -0.75
CA ASN A 427 -15.18 -15.00 0.41
C ASN A 427 -14.12 -13.90 0.31
N TYR A 428 -12.89 -14.22 -0.12
CA TYR A 428 -11.82 -13.25 -0.32
C TYR A 428 -12.24 -12.12 -1.27
N PHE A 429 -12.73 -12.46 -2.46
CA PHE A 429 -13.19 -11.48 -3.45
C PHE A 429 -14.41 -10.70 -2.96
N THR A 430 -15.40 -11.37 -2.39
CA THR A 430 -16.63 -10.73 -1.87
C THR A 430 -16.31 -9.75 -0.74
N ARG A 431 -15.42 -10.11 0.19
CA ARG A 431 -14.96 -9.24 1.28
C ARG A 431 -14.07 -8.09 0.79
N SER A 432 -13.45 -8.24 -0.37
CA SER A 432 -12.76 -7.17 -1.10
C SER A 432 -13.72 -6.29 -1.91
N GLY A 433 -15.04 -6.48 -1.75
CA GLY A 433 -16.08 -5.72 -2.43
C GLY A 433 -16.20 -6.03 -3.94
N LEU A 434 -15.78 -7.23 -4.35
CA LEU A 434 -15.82 -7.70 -5.73
C LEU A 434 -16.82 -8.84 -5.89
N THR A 435 -17.33 -9.03 -7.09
CA THR A 435 -18.08 -10.24 -7.42
C THR A 435 -17.16 -11.45 -7.32
N ALA A 436 -17.65 -12.53 -6.70
CA ALA A 436 -16.89 -13.76 -6.63
C ALA A 436 -16.62 -14.31 -8.04
N PRO A 437 -15.36 -14.65 -8.38
CA PRO A 437 -15.01 -15.10 -9.73
C PRO A 437 -15.63 -16.46 -10.07
N GLY A 438 -15.93 -17.30 -9.07
CA GLY A 438 -16.51 -18.62 -9.30
C GLY A 438 -15.51 -19.62 -9.89
N LEU A 439 -14.22 -19.48 -9.59
CA LEU A 439 -13.15 -20.36 -10.09
C LEU A 439 -13.52 -21.84 -9.94
N ILE A 440 -13.33 -22.61 -11.01
CA ILE A 440 -13.61 -24.05 -11.00
C ILE A 440 -12.59 -24.76 -10.10
N PRO A 441 -12.97 -25.75 -9.26
CA PRO A 441 -12.01 -26.49 -8.44
C PRO A 441 -11.01 -27.32 -9.26
N PRO A 442 -9.76 -27.52 -8.81
CA PRO A 442 -8.71 -28.22 -9.56
C PRO A 442 -9.14 -29.58 -10.16
N SER A 443 -9.83 -30.44 -9.39
CA SER A 443 -10.28 -31.77 -9.85
C SER A 443 -11.33 -31.73 -10.98
N LYS A 444 -11.97 -30.58 -11.20
CA LYS A 444 -13.05 -30.40 -12.18
C LYS A 444 -12.61 -29.57 -13.39
N ARG A 445 -11.35 -29.13 -13.45
CA ARG A 445 -10.82 -28.36 -14.59
C ARG A 445 -10.40 -29.32 -15.69
N GLU A 446 -10.81 -29.02 -16.91
CA GLU A 446 -10.26 -29.65 -18.11
C GLU A 446 -9.03 -28.88 -18.65
N GLY A 447 -8.82 -27.64 -18.17
CA GLY A 447 -7.75 -26.76 -18.59
C GLY A 447 -7.08 -26.02 -17.43
N HIS A 448 -7.05 -24.70 -17.52
CA HIS A 448 -6.16 -23.85 -16.72
C HIS A 448 -6.77 -23.48 -15.36
N VAL A 449 -5.91 -23.04 -14.42
CA VAL A 449 -6.32 -22.63 -13.07
C VAL A 449 -7.36 -21.50 -13.02
N PHE A 450 -7.46 -20.72 -14.11
CA PHE A 450 -8.39 -19.60 -14.24
C PHE A 450 -9.63 -19.90 -15.09
N ASP A 451 -9.92 -21.18 -15.34
CA ASP A 451 -11.17 -21.55 -16.00
C ASP A 451 -12.36 -21.06 -15.15
N LEU A 452 -13.17 -20.18 -15.74
CA LEU A 452 -14.35 -19.59 -15.12
C LEU A 452 -15.63 -20.11 -15.75
N PRO A 453 -16.70 -20.31 -14.96
CA PRO A 453 -18.04 -20.39 -15.51
C PRO A 453 -18.42 -19.03 -16.10
N THR A 454 -18.79 -19.04 -17.39
CA THR A 454 -19.48 -18.04 -18.24
C THR A 454 -19.70 -16.61 -17.71
N PRO A 455 -19.45 -15.54 -18.51
CA PRO A 455 -19.39 -14.15 -18.04
C PRO A 455 -20.56 -13.68 -17.17
N LEU A 456 -20.21 -12.97 -16.10
CA LEU A 456 -21.14 -12.24 -15.24
C LEU A 456 -21.72 -11.03 -16.01
N THR A 457 -23.02 -11.11 -16.34
CA THR A 457 -23.86 -10.03 -16.93
C THR A 457 -23.47 -9.52 -18.33
N ARG A 458 -24.40 -8.79 -18.98
CA ARG A 458 -24.16 -8.18 -20.30
C ARG A 458 -23.24 -6.95 -20.15
N PRO A 459 -22.20 -6.80 -20.98
CA PRO A 459 -21.29 -5.66 -20.88
C PRO A 459 -21.97 -4.37 -21.29
N ASP A 460 -21.70 -3.28 -20.57
CA ASP A 460 -22.07 -1.92 -20.99
C ASP A 460 -21.08 -1.44 -22.04
N ARG A 461 -21.57 -1.11 -23.24
CA ARG A 461 -20.74 -0.63 -24.36
C ARG A 461 -20.76 0.89 -24.49
N ASN A 462 -21.39 1.61 -23.55
CA ASN A 462 -21.32 3.05 -23.49
C ASN A 462 -20.04 3.51 -22.78
N GLY A 463 -19.69 4.79 -22.94
CA GLY A 463 -18.52 5.38 -22.31
C GLY A 463 -17.24 5.31 -23.15
N PRO A 464 -16.09 5.65 -22.55
CA PRO A 464 -14.83 5.86 -23.27
C PRO A 464 -14.23 4.57 -23.81
N LEU A 465 -13.47 4.68 -24.90
CA LEU A 465 -12.73 3.56 -25.48
C LEU A 465 -11.48 3.27 -24.63
N VAL A 466 -11.42 2.05 -24.09
CA VAL A 466 -10.25 1.55 -23.36
C VAL A 466 -9.44 0.61 -24.26
N THR A 467 -8.19 0.95 -24.55
CA THR A 467 -7.26 0.04 -25.23
C THR A 467 -6.48 -0.75 -24.19
N VAL A 468 -6.74 -2.06 -24.16
CA VAL A 468 -5.96 -3.03 -23.36
C VAL A 468 -4.84 -3.56 -24.24
N VAL A 469 -3.60 -3.32 -23.84
CA VAL A 469 -2.41 -3.81 -24.53
C VAL A 469 -1.91 -5.07 -23.84
N MET A 470 -1.83 -6.15 -24.60
CA MET A 470 -1.33 -7.45 -24.17
C MET A 470 -0.10 -7.84 -24.98
N THR A 471 1.00 -8.12 -24.30
CA THR A 471 2.22 -8.60 -24.95
C THR A 471 2.32 -10.10 -24.79
N CYS A 472 2.66 -10.80 -25.85
CA CYS A 472 2.70 -12.26 -25.91
C CYS A 472 4.08 -12.72 -26.41
N PHE A 473 4.70 -13.65 -25.69
CA PHE A 473 5.85 -14.40 -26.17
C PHE A 473 5.77 -15.81 -25.62
N ASN A 474 5.59 -16.80 -26.50
CA ASN A 474 5.47 -18.21 -26.14
C ASN A 474 4.41 -18.49 -25.06
N ALA A 475 3.18 -18.03 -25.28
CA ALA A 475 2.04 -18.16 -24.38
C ALA A 475 0.88 -18.99 -24.98
N ALA A 476 1.17 -19.98 -25.82
CA ALA A 476 0.14 -20.75 -26.53
C ALA A 476 -0.89 -21.40 -25.59
N GLU A 477 -0.47 -21.77 -24.37
CA GLU A 477 -1.31 -22.44 -23.37
C GLU A 477 -2.23 -21.49 -22.59
N THR A 478 -1.88 -20.21 -22.52
CA THR A 478 -2.53 -19.25 -21.60
C THR A 478 -3.20 -18.07 -22.30
N ILE A 479 -2.75 -17.70 -23.50
CA ILE A 479 -3.19 -16.49 -24.21
C ILE A 479 -4.70 -16.45 -24.45
N GLU A 480 -5.34 -17.58 -24.76
CA GLU A 480 -6.78 -17.61 -25.01
C GLU A 480 -7.57 -17.26 -23.73
N LEU A 481 -7.11 -17.72 -22.57
CA LEU A 481 -7.77 -17.47 -21.30
C LEU A 481 -7.57 -16.03 -20.84
N ALA A 482 -6.33 -15.53 -20.94
CA ALA A 482 -6.03 -14.14 -20.65
C ALA A 482 -6.86 -13.21 -21.53
N ALA A 483 -6.90 -13.43 -22.85
CA ALA A 483 -7.68 -12.64 -23.78
C ALA A 483 -9.19 -12.72 -23.48
N ARG A 484 -9.74 -13.91 -23.21
CA ARG A 484 -11.15 -14.07 -22.84
C ARG A 484 -11.51 -13.31 -21.56
N SER A 485 -10.62 -13.25 -20.56
CA SER A 485 -10.85 -12.48 -19.34
C SER A 485 -10.93 -10.97 -19.59
N VAL A 486 -10.13 -10.44 -20.53
CA VAL A 486 -10.22 -9.06 -21.00
C VAL A 486 -11.51 -8.83 -21.79
N LEU A 487 -11.89 -9.75 -22.65
CA LEU A 487 -13.10 -9.60 -23.48
C LEU A 487 -14.40 -9.71 -22.65
N ALA A 488 -14.32 -10.29 -21.46
CA ALA A 488 -15.42 -10.49 -20.50
C ALA A 488 -15.56 -9.37 -19.44
N GLN A 489 -14.93 -8.20 -19.65
CA GLN A 489 -15.10 -7.06 -18.77
C GLN A 489 -16.56 -6.53 -18.77
N THR A 490 -17.01 -6.02 -17.63
CA THR A 490 -18.34 -5.38 -17.51
C THR A 490 -18.41 -4.07 -18.31
N HIS A 491 -17.27 -3.41 -18.54
CA HIS A 491 -17.11 -2.34 -19.53
C HIS A 491 -16.71 -2.94 -20.88
N GLY A 492 -17.62 -2.90 -21.85
CA GLY A 492 -17.49 -3.55 -23.15
C GLY A 492 -16.91 -2.68 -24.28
N ASN A 493 -16.83 -1.36 -24.11
CA ASN A 493 -16.21 -0.47 -25.11
C ASN A 493 -14.68 -0.50 -24.99
N LEU A 494 -14.11 -1.63 -25.39
CA LEU A 494 -12.68 -1.89 -25.33
C LEU A 494 -12.12 -2.41 -26.64
N ARG A 495 -10.82 -2.17 -26.83
CA ARG A 495 -9.97 -2.79 -27.86
C ARG A 495 -8.92 -3.62 -27.15
N LEU A 496 -8.75 -4.88 -27.53
CA LEU A 496 -7.65 -5.72 -27.05
C LEU A 496 -6.57 -5.78 -28.14
N VAL A 497 -5.46 -5.10 -27.94
CA VAL A 497 -4.31 -5.17 -28.84
C VAL A 497 -3.37 -6.26 -28.33
N ILE A 498 -3.19 -7.34 -29.10
CA ILE A 498 -2.26 -8.41 -28.76
C ILE A 498 -1.02 -8.29 -29.65
N ILE A 499 0.13 -7.97 -29.05
CA ILE A 499 1.43 -7.98 -29.74
C ILE A 499 2.14 -9.30 -29.48
N ASP A 500 2.33 -10.08 -30.53
CA ASP A 500 3.22 -11.24 -30.56
C ASP A 500 4.67 -10.78 -30.77
N ASP A 501 5.51 -10.96 -29.74
CA ASP A 501 6.92 -10.58 -29.69
C ASP A 501 7.83 -11.68 -30.25
N LEU A 502 7.49 -12.14 -31.46
CA LEU A 502 8.18 -13.21 -32.19
C LEU A 502 8.13 -14.57 -31.46
N SER A 503 6.93 -15.04 -31.10
CA SER A 503 6.75 -16.38 -30.53
C SER A 503 7.14 -17.47 -31.53
N THR A 504 7.63 -18.58 -30.98
CA THR A 504 8.05 -19.78 -31.73
C THR A 504 7.12 -20.97 -31.51
N ASP A 505 6.08 -20.80 -30.69
CA ASP A 505 5.07 -21.81 -30.37
C ASP A 505 3.73 -21.53 -31.08
N GLY A 506 2.65 -22.15 -30.60
CA GLY A 506 1.29 -21.97 -31.13
C GLY A 506 0.63 -20.61 -30.84
N SER A 507 1.31 -19.65 -30.20
CA SER A 507 0.72 -18.37 -29.77
C SER A 507 0.13 -17.58 -30.92
N ARG A 508 0.85 -17.48 -32.05
CA ARG A 508 0.38 -16.73 -33.22
C ARG A 508 -0.95 -17.28 -33.75
N ALA A 509 -1.05 -18.59 -33.89
CA ALA A 509 -2.28 -19.24 -34.35
C ALA A 509 -3.43 -19.03 -33.36
N ALA A 510 -3.16 -19.02 -32.05
CA ALA A 510 -4.17 -18.70 -31.04
C ALA A 510 -4.66 -17.24 -31.14
N ILE A 511 -3.74 -16.30 -31.35
CA ILE A 511 -4.05 -14.87 -31.56
C ILE A 511 -4.92 -14.67 -32.80
N GLU A 512 -4.60 -15.34 -33.92
CA GLU A 512 -5.40 -15.28 -35.15
C GLU A 512 -6.83 -15.80 -34.92
N ARG A 513 -6.99 -16.94 -34.23
CA ARG A 513 -8.31 -17.45 -33.86
C ARG A 513 -9.11 -16.48 -32.98
N LEU A 514 -8.45 -15.80 -32.03
CA LEU A 514 -9.09 -14.79 -31.18
C LEU A 514 -9.56 -13.58 -32.00
N ALA A 515 -8.74 -13.13 -32.95
CA ALA A 515 -9.08 -12.02 -33.85
C ALA A 515 -10.24 -12.36 -34.79
N ASP A 516 -10.29 -13.59 -35.31
CA ASP A 516 -11.40 -14.08 -36.12
C ASP A 516 -12.71 -14.20 -35.32
N ALA A 517 -12.61 -14.52 -34.02
CA ALA A 517 -13.76 -14.74 -33.15
C ALA A 517 -14.35 -13.45 -32.54
N ASP A 518 -13.54 -12.42 -32.30
CA ASP A 518 -13.99 -11.15 -31.71
C ASP A 518 -13.30 -9.95 -32.36
N THR A 519 -14.07 -9.14 -33.07
CA THR A 519 -13.60 -7.92 -33.78
C THR A 519 -12.91 -6.87 -32.91
N ARG A 520 -13.02 -6.96 -31.57
CA ARG A 520 -12.30 -6.08 -30.63
C ARG A 520 -10.81 -6.45 -30.50
N VAL A 521 -10.44 -7.66 -30.91
CA VAL A 521 -9.06 -8.16 -30.86
C VAL A 521 -8.30 -7.69 -32.11
N VAL A 522 -7.20 -6.97 -31.88
CA VAL A 522 -6.35 -6.44 -32.94
C VAL A 522 -4.95 -7.04 -32.79
N PRO A 523 -4.54 -7.95 -33.69
CA PRO A 523 -3.22 -8.56 -33.62
C PRO A 523 -2.14 -7.63 -34.18
N MET A 524 -0.95 -7.71 -33.60
CA MET A 524 0.27 -7.07 -34.06
C MET A 524 1.44 -8.05 -33.91
N TYR A 525 2.42 -7.95 -34.81
CA TYR A 525 3.55 -8.87 -34.83
C TYR A 525 4.87 -8.10 -34.87
N ASN A 526 5.80 -8.47 -33.99
CA ASN A 526 7.15 -7.96 -34.02
C ASN A 526 8.01 -8.79 -34.97
N ARG A 527 8.93 -8.11 -35.67
CA ARG A 527 9.93 -8.77 -36.55
C ARG A 527 11.10 -9.34 -35.77
N THR A 528 11.36 -8.80 -34.58
CA THR A 528 12.41 -9.19 -33.64
C THR A 528 11.82 -9.24 -32.24
N ASN A 529 12.37 -10.06 -31.35
CA ASN A 529 11.95 -10.12 -29.96
C ASN A 529 12.54 -8.93 -29.19
N MET A 530 11.71 -7.92 -28.90
CA MET A 530 12.16 -6.66 -28.30
C MET A 530 11.83 -6.54 -26.80
N GLY A 531 10.98 -7.44 -26.29
CA GLY A 531 10.49 -7.42 -24.91
C GLY A 531 9.18 -6.65 -24.73
N THR A 532 8.62 -6.77 -23.52
CA THR A 532 7.26 -6.30 -23.20
C THR A 532 7.09 -4.79 -23.34
N TYR A 533 7.97 -3.93 -22.79
CA TYR A 533 7.71 -2.48 -22.82
C TYR A 533 7.98 -1.86 -24.19
N CYS A 534 8.95 -2.38 -24.94
CA CYS A 534 9.13 -2.04 -26.35
C CYS A 534 7.85 -2.35 -27.16
N SER A 535 7.24 -3.51 -26.91
CA SER A 535 5.97 -3.91 -27.51
C SER A 535 4.82 -3.01 -27.05
N LYS A 536 4.71 -2.72 -25.75
CA LYS A 536 3.69 -1.78 -25.21
C LYS A 536 3.78 -0.41 -25.87
N ASN A 537 4.98 0.14 -26.01
CA ASN A 537 5.21 1.42 -26.67
C ASN A 537 4.77 1.42 -28.14
N ARG A 538 5.01 0.33 -28.88
CA ARG A 538 4.50 0.19 -30.26
C ARG A 538 2.98 0.21 -30.34
N ALA A 539 2.29 -0.42 -29.40
CA ALA A 539 0.82 -0.36 -29.35
C ALA A 539 0.31 1.03 -28.98
N LEU A 540 0.94 1.69 -27.99
CA LEU A 540 0.58 3.05 -27.56
C LEU A 540 0.74 4.05 -28.70
N GLU A 541 1.77 3.88 -29.54
CA GLU A 541 1.97 4.72 -30.72
C GLU A 541 0.98 4.42 -31.84
N ALA A 542 0.68 3.15 -32.09
CA ALA A 542 -0.18 2.73 -33.20
C ALA A 542 -1.67 3.01 -32.95
N PHE A 543 -2.13 3.06 -31.70
CA PHE A 543 -3.55 3.15 -31.36
C PHE A 543 -3.85 4.33 -30.46
N ARG A 544 -4.68 5.26 -30.95
CA ARG A 544 -5.31 6.28 -30.11
C ARG A 544 -6.52 5.70 -29.38
N SER A 545 -6.67 6.09 -28.11
CA SER A 545 -7.73 5.66 -27.20
C SER A 545 -7.98 6.75 -26.16
N ASP A 546 -9.15 6.76 -25.52
CA ASP A 546 -9.40 7.66 -24.40
C ASP A 546 -8.55 7.26 -23.19
N PHE A 547 -8.48 5.95 -22.93
CA PHE A 547 -7.67 5.35 -21.87
C PHE A 547 -6.87 4.14 -22.36
N TYR A 548 -5.75 3.91 -21.69
CA TYR A 548 -4.86 2.76 -21.91
C TYR A 548 -4.71 1.95 -20.64
N THR A 549 -4.66 0.63 -20.77
CA THR A 549 -4.23 -0.28 -19.70
C THR A 549 -3.53 -1.51 -20.26
N PHE A 550 -2.96 -2.34 -19.40
CA PHE A 550 -2.10 -3.45 -19.80
C PHE A 550 -2.57 -4.77 -19.18
N HIS A 551 -2.21 -5.88 -19.80
CA HIS A 551 -2.42 -7.20 -19.24
C HIS A 551 -1.39 -8.18 -19.77
N ASP A 552 -0.88 -9.07 -18.94
CA ASP A 552 0.05 -10.11 -19.38
C ASP A 552 -0.73 -11.29 -19.98
N SER A 553 -0.10 -12.02 -20.91
CA SER A 553 -0.74 -13.08 -21.71
C SER A 553 -1.05 -14.36 -20.93
N ASP A 554 -0.62 -14.45 -19.67
CA ASP A 554 -0.72 -15.59 -18.77
C ASP A 554 -1.58 -15.33 -17.53
N ASP A 555 -2.06 -14.10 -17.37
CA ASP A 555 -2.83 -13.68 -16.21
C ASP A 555 -4.35 -13.65 -16.46
N TRP A 556 -5.12 -13.56 -15.39
CA TRP A 556 -6.56 -13.38 -15.44
C TRP A 556 -7.00 -11.99 -14.95
N MET A 557 -7.83 -11.32 -15.73
CA MET A 557 -8.41 -10.02 -15.42
C MET A 557 -9.78 -10.15 -14.74
N HIS A 558 -9.95 -9.51 -13.58
CA HIS A 558 -11.24 -9.49 -12.90
C HIS A 558 -12.30 -8.75 -13.75
N PRO A 559 -13.55 -9.25 -13.91
CA PRO A 559 -14.56 -8.65 -14.80
C PRO A 559 -14.88 -7.19 -14.54
N GLN A 560 -14.77 -6.76 -13.27
CA GLN A 560 -15.03 -5.39 -12.85
C GLN A 560 -13.82 -4.45 -12.96
N ARG A 561 -12.64 -4.93 -13.41
CA ARG A 561 -11.40 -4.15 -13.34
C ARG A 561 -11.50 -2.84 -14.11
N VAL A 562 -11.86 -2.90 -15.40
CA VAL A 562 -11.91 -1.70 -16.25
C VAL A 562 -12.93 -0.68 -15.74
N ALA A 563 -14.11 -1.14 -15.34
CA ALA A 563 -15.17 -0.27 -14.84
C ALA A 563 -14.73 0.47 -13.55
N LEU A 564 -14.08 -0.22 -12.61
CA LEU A 564 -13.58 0.38 -11.37
C LEU A 564 -12.44 1.39 -11.61
N HIS A 565 -11.58 1.14 -12.60
CA HIS A 565 -10.59 2.14 -13.00
C HIS A 565 -11.26 3.37 -13.63
N LEU A 566 -12.23 3.19 -14.52
CA LEU A 566 -12.96 4.31 -15.11
C LEU A 566 -13.70 5.15 -14.06
N GLU A 567 -14.32 4.50 -13.07
CA GLU A 567 -14.94 5.18 -11.93
C GLU A 567 -13.92 6.05 -11.17
N ALA A 568 -12.74 5.50 -10.88
CA ALA A 568 -11.68 6.23 -10.20
C ALA A 568 -11.10 7.38 -11.04
N MET A 569 -11.04 7.20 -12.36
CA MET A 569 -10.55 8.20 -13.32
C MET A 569 -11.57 9.31 -13.60
N ALA A 570 -12.85 9.11 -13.24
CA ALA A 570 -13.87 10.15 -13.29
C ALA A 570 -13.74 11.16 -12.13
N GLU A 571 -13.00 10.83 -11.07
CA GLU A 571 -12.70 11.78 -10.00
C GLU A 571 -11.87 12.97 -10.53
N PRO A 572 -12.31 14.22 -10.32
CA PRO A 572 -11.57 15.39 -10.78
C PRO A 572 -10.13 15.40 -10.26
N GLY A 573 -9.19 15.59 -11.19
CA GLY A 573 -7.75 15.65 -10.89
C GLY A 573 -7.03 14.31 -10.97
N ILE A 574 -7.74 13.17 -11.07
CA ILE A 574 -7.09 11.86 -11.27
C ILE A 574 -6.76 11.66 -12.75
N ALA A 575 -5.49 11.37 -13.03
CA ALA A 575 -4.97 11.12 -14.38
C ALA A 575 -4.36 9.71 -14.52
N PHE A 576 -4.13 9.01 -13.41
CA PHE A 576 -3.48 7.71 -13.41
C PHE A 576 -4.01 6.84 -12.27
N SER A 577 -4.25 5.56 -12.55
CA SER A 577 -4.62 4.60 -11.54
C SER A 577 -3.90 3.25 -11.69
N THR A 578 -3.70 2.59 -10.57
CA THR A 578 -3.24 1.20 -10.47
C THR A 578 -4.18 0.41 -9.56
N SER A 579 -4.06 -0.90 -9.56
CA SER A 579 -4.79 -1.82 -8.70
C SER A 579 -3.86 -2.87 -8.14
N MET A 580 -4.42 -3.73 -7.29
CA MET A 580 -3.70 -4.86 -6.72
C MET A 580 -4.05 -6.16 -7.45
N TRP A 581 -3.27 -7.21 -7.19
CA TRP A 581 -3.52 -8.59 -7.61
C TRP A 581 -3.08 -9.56 -6.51
N ILE A 582 -3.47 -10.82 -6.69
CA ILE A 582 -2.88 -11.96 -5.99
C ILE A 582 -2.14 -12.83 -7.02
N ARG A 583 -1.18 -13.63 -6.58
CA ARG A 583 -0.53 -14.64 -7.44
C ARG A 583 -1.04 -16.01 -7.08
N MET A 584 -1.20 -16.87 -8.08
CA MET A 584 -1.71 -18.22 -7.90
C MET A 584 -0.93 -19.18 -8.79
N ASP A 585 -0.49 -20.32 -8.25
CA ASP A 585 0.15 -21.35 -9.06
C ASP A 585 -0.85 -22.16 -9.90
N GLU A 586 -0.34 -23.02 -10.78
CA GLU A 586 -1.15 -23.87 -11.66
C GLU A 586 -2.11 -24.81 -10.89
N MET A 587 -1.82 -25.09 -9.62
CA MET A 587 -2.64 -25.95 -8.77
C MET A 587 -3.76 -25.18 -8.06
N GLY A 588 -3.79 -23.85 -8.17
CA GLY A 588 -4.76 -23.01 -7.47
C GLY A 588 -4.33 -22.53 -6.09
N ARG A 589 -3.05 -22.71 -5.69
CA ARG A 589 -2.52 -22.19 -4.43
C ARG A 589 -2.17 -20.72 -4.59
N ALA A 590 -2.71 -19.89 -3.71
CA ALA A 590 -2.33 -18.48 -3.64
C ALA A 590 -0.89 -18.36 -3.09
N VAL A 591 -0.08 -17.49 -3.68
CA VAL A 591 1.34 -17.37 -3.33
C VAL A 591 1.55 -16.15 -2.44
N VAL A 592 2.04 -16.37 -1.23
CA VAL A 592 2.45 -15.30 -0.30
C VAL A 592 3.81 -14.74 -0.72
N ARG A 593 3.94 -13.41 -0.82
CA ARG A 593 5.27 -12.79 -0.99
C ARG A 593 5.99 -12.71 0.36
N ARG A 594 7.32 -12.92 0.35
CA ARG A 594 8.17 -12.67 1.53
C ARG A 594 8.07 -11.17 1.90
N ALA A 595 7.64 -10.86 3.12
CA ALA A 595 7.43 -9.52 3.67
C ALA A 595 6.22 -8.67 3.17
N GLY A 596 5.13 -9.25 2.64
CA GLY A 596 4.02 -8.44 2.13
C GLY A 596 2.63 -9.08 1.91
N GLY A 597 2.31 -10.25 2.48
CA GLY A 597 0.98 -10.87 2.30
C GLY A 597 0.73 -11.45 0.90
N TYR A 598 -0.54 -11.74 0.54
CA TYR A 598 -0.91 -12.23 -0.79
C TYR A 598 -1.21 -11.07 -1.75
N LEU A 599 -1.86 -10.01 -1.26
CA LEU A 599 -2.21 -8.84 -2.06
C LEU A 599 -1.00 -7.92 -2.29
N HIS A 600 -0.70 -7.64 -3.55
CA HIS A 600 0.40 -6.74 -3.92
C HIS A 600 0.03 -5.87 -5.12
N GLU A 601 0.81 -4.82 -5.38
CA GLU A 601 0.61 -3.96 -6.54
C GLU A 601 0.70 -4.81 -7.81
N ASN A 602 -0.27 -4.62 -8.71
CA ASN A 602 -0.29 -5.26 -10.01
C ASN A 602 0.37 -4.31 -11.02
N PRO A 603 1.59 -4.58 -11.51
CA PRO A 603 2.25 -3.63 -12.39
C PRO A 603 1.55 -3.47 -13.76
N THR A 604 0.83 -4.50 -14.20
CA THR A 604 0.00 -4.45 -15.42
C THR A 604 -1.28 -3.65 -15.25
N SER A 605 -1.68 -3.33 -14.01
CA SER A 605 -2.89 -2.55 -13.72
C SER A 605 -2.84 -1.09 -14.11
N THR A 606 -1.65 -0.60 -14.51
CA THR A 606 -1.45 0.76 -14.97
C THR A 606 -2.58 1.18 -15.91
N PHE A 607 -3.27 2.26 -15.56
CA PHE A 607 -4.43 2.78 -16.27
C PHE A 607 -4.35 4.30 -16.34
N PHE A 608 -4.32 4.88 -17.53
CA PHE A 608 -4.16 6.33 -17.70
C PHE A 608 -4.84 6.86 -18.96
N GLY A 609 -5.15 8.15 -18.94
CA GLY A 609 -5.73 8.88 -20.08
C GLY A 609 -4.68 9.24 -21.14
N ALA A 610 -5.11 9.50 -22.37
CA ALA A 610 -4.21 9.86 -23.46
C ALA A 610 -3.33 11.09 -23.19
N ASP A 611 -3.79 12.03 -22.35
CA ASP A 611 -3.02 13.22 -21.97
C ASP A 611 -1.75 12.85 -21.17
N VAL A 612 -1.81 11.80 -20.33
CA VAL A 612 -0.66 11.34 -19.56
C VAL A 612 0.46 10.88 -20.49
N LEU A 613 0.13 10.14 -21.56
CA LEU A 613 1.11 9.71 -22.55
C LEU A 613 1.82 10.91 -23.19
N THR A 614 1.10 12.00 -23.49
CA THR A 614 1.69 13.21 -24.08
C THR A 614 2.58 14.00 -23.11
N ARG A 615 2.26 13.98 -21.81
CA ARG A 615 2.95 14.76 -20.78
C ARG A 615 4.13 14.02 -20.15
N VAL A 616 3.99 12.71 -19.99
CA VAL A 616 4.95 11.85 -19.29
C VAL A 616 5.83 11.06 -20.27
N GLY A 617 5.35 10.84 -21.48
CA GLY A 617 6.02 10.03 -22.49
C GLY A 617 5.69 8.55 -22.32
N TYR A 618 6.57 7.70 -22.87
CA TYR A 618 6.36 6.26 -22.99
C TYR A 618 7.05 5.49 -21.85
N PHE A 619 6.84 4.18 -21.76
CA PHE A 619 7.66 3.34 -20.87
C PHE A 619 9.13 3.39 -21.32
N ASP A 620 10.06 3.27 -20.38
CA ASP A 620 11.43 2.99 -20.76
C ASP A 620 11.50 1.68 -21.60
N SER A 621 12.32 1.73 -22.66
CA SER A 621 12.44 0.65 -23.65
C SER A 621 13.37 -0.45 -23.14
N VAL A 622 12.88 -1.21 -22.16
CA VAL A 622 13.52 -2.40 -21.58
C VAL A 622 12.61 -3.63 -21.68
N ARG A 623 13.16 -4.80 -21.36
CA ARG A 623 12.45 -6.09 -21.41
C ARG A 623 11.66 -6.39 -20.14
N THR A 624 11.99 -5.76 -19.00
CA THR A 624 11.29 -5.99 -17.73
C THR A 624 11.42 -4.81 -16.74
N GLY A 625 10.43 -4.60 -15.86
CA GLY A 625 10.50 -3.66 -14.73
C GLY A 625 10.10 -2.19 -14.99
N ALA A 626 9.84 -1.76 -16.23
CA ALA A 626 9.55 -0.33 -16.53
C ALA A 626 8.19 0.18 -16.05
N ASP A 627 7.25 -0.70 -15.67
CA ASP A 627 5.96 -0.27 -15.10
C ASP A 627 6.12 0.50 -13.79
N SER A 628 7.02 0.03 -12.93
CA SER A 628 7.28 0.59 -11.61
C SER A 628 7.91 1.98 -11.74
N GLU A 629 8.84 2.12 -12.69
CA GLU A 629 9.43 3.40 -13.10
C GLU A 629 8.34 4.34 -13.62
N TYR A 630 7.56 3.91 -14.61
CA TYR A 630 6.51 4.73 -15.22
C TYR A 630 5.48 5.23 -14.21
N ALA A 631 4.98 4.35 -13.33
CA ALA A 631 4.04 4.73 -12.28
C ALA A 631 4.64 5.74 -11.30
N TRP A 632 5.96 5.70 -11.07
CA TRP A 632 6.62 6.67 -10.22
C TRP A 632 6.88 7.99 -10.95
N ARG A 633 7.25 7.93 -12.23
CA ARG A 633 7.41 9.09 -13.09
C ARG A 633 6.13 9.90 -13.22
N VAL A 634 4.98 9.25 -13.44
CA VAL A 634 3.68 9.93 -13.46
C VAL A 634 3.44 10.68 -12.15
N ARG A 635 3.71 10.04 -11.00
CA ARG A 635 3.55 10.67 -9.67
C ARG A 635 4.46 11.88 -9.48
N GLN A 636 5.66 11.86 -10.02
CA GLN A 636 6.60 12.98 -9.92
C GLN A 636 6.25 14.13 -10.87
N MET A 637 5.95 13.83 -12.14
CA MET A 637 5.69 14.86 -13.15
C MET A 637 4.31 15.50 -13.01
N LEU A 638 3.29 14.71 -12.68
CA LEU A 638 1.90 15.20 -12.59
C LEU A 638 1.48 15.52 -11.16
N GLY A 639 2.28 15.15 -10.17
CA GLY A 639 1.97 15.28 -8.76
C GLY A 639 1.18 14.10 -8.23
N ARG A 640 1.50 13.70 -6.99
CA ARG A 640 0.95 12.50 -6.33
C ARG A 640 -0.58 12.47 -6.27
N ASN A 641 -1.22 13.64 -6.13
CA ASN A 641 -2.67 13.78 -6.02
C ASN A 641 -3.41 13.43 -7.32
N THR A 642 -2.69 13.31 -8.43
CA THR A 642 -3.25 12.87 -9.71
C THR A 642 -3.26 11.36 -9.89
N THR A 643 -2.78 10.62 -8.88
CA THR A 643 -2.67 9.17 -8.93
C THR A 643 -3.49 8.50 -7.84
N ILE A 644 -4.13 7.38 -8.17
CA ILE A 644 -4.91 6.58 -7.21
C ILE A 644 -4.57 5.09 -7.31
N GLU A 645 -4.47 4.41 -6.18
CA GLU A 645 -4.26 2.95 -6.12
C GLU A 645 -5.54 2.30 -5.59
N LEU A 646 -6.17 1.48 -6.42
CA LEU A 646 -7.32 0.66 -6.05
C LEU A 646 -6.83 -0.54 -5.25
N ARG A 647 -7.00 -0.53 -3.93
CA ARG A 647 -6.62 -1.63 -3.03
C ARG A 647 -7.57 -2.82 -3.10
N ARG A 648 -7.79 -3.33 -4.32
CA ARG A 648 -8.66 -4.45 -4.65
C ARG A 648 -7.91 -5.45 -5.55
N PRO A 649 -8.09 -6.76 -5.37
CA PRO A 649 -7.45 -7.79 -6.19
C PRO A 649 -8.15 -7.88 -7.56
N LEU A 650 -7.83 -6.96 -8.48
CA LEU A 650 -8.48 -6.87 -9.79
C LEU A 650 -7.82 -7.73 -10.88
N ALA A 651 -6.88 -8.57 -10.48
CA ALA A 651 -6.32 -9.63 -11.32
C ALA A 651 -5.81 -10.79 -10.45
N ILE A 652 -5.68 -11.95 -11.08
CA ILE A 652 -4.92 -13.08 -10.53
C ILE A 652 -3.78 -13.35 -11.51
N GLY A 653 -2.55 -13.26 -11.03
CA GLY A 653 -1.39 -13.53 -11.87
C GLY A 653 -0.87 -14.96 -11.74
N LEU A 654 -0.57 -15.62 -12.86
CA LEU A 654 -0.14 -17.02 -12.86
C LEU A 654 1.28 -17.17 -12.34
N HIS A 655 1.49 -17.99 -11.33
CA HIS A 655 2.82 -18.31 -10.80
C HIS A 655 3.32 -19.63 -11.37
N HIS A 656 4.17 -19.54 -12.40
CA HIS A 656 4.74 -20.70 -13.08
C HIS A 656 6.23 -20.49 -13.41
N ALA A 657 6.94 -21.60 -13.59
CA ALA A 657 8.40 -21.62 -13.67
C ALA A 657 8.94 -20.88 -14.91
N ALA A 658 8.18 -20.82 -16.00
CA ALA A 658 8.60 -20.18 -17.25
C ALA A 658 8.40 -18.65 -17.27
N SER A 659 7.76 -18.05 -16.25
CA SER A 659 7.54 -16.59 -16.24
C SER A 659 8.85 -15.80 -16.12
N LEU A 660 8.84 -14.53 -16.57
CA LEU A 660 9.98 -13.59 -16.47
C LEU A 660 10.44 -13.30 -15.03
N THR A 661 9.64 -13.70 -14.05
CA THR A 661 9.96 -13.54 -12.63
C THR A 661 10.54 -14.80 -12.01
N GLN A 662 10.42 -15.95 -12.68
CA GLN A 662 10.91 -17.25 -12.21
C GLN A 662 12.04 -17.82 -13.05
N SER A 663 12.24 -17.32 -14.28
CA SER A 663 13.29 -17.81 -15.19
C SER A 663 14.07 -16.69 -15.89
N GLY A 664 15.27 -17.04 -16.36
CA GLY A 664 16.17 -16.14 -17.06
C GLY A 664 16.94 -15.19 -16.14
N VAL A 665 17.64 -14.24 -16.76
CA VAL A 665 18.56 -13.30 -16.11
C VAL A 665 17.88 -12.32 -15.14
N ALA A 666 16.56 -12.14 -15.26
CA ALA A 666 15.76 -11.28 -14.39
C ALA A 666 14.86 -12.07 -13.42
N ALA A 667 15.11 -13.39 -13.29
CA ALA A 667 14.43 -14.23 -12.31
C ALA A 667 14.71 -13.75 -10.89
N PHE A 668 13.76 -14.03 -10.00
CA PHE A 668 13.98 -13.91 -8.57
C PHE A 668 14.70 -15.16 -8.03
N ASP A 669 15.67 -14.93 -7.16
CA ASP A 669 16.37 -15.97 -6.39
C ASP A 669 15.46 -16.59 -5.31
N GLU A 670 16.03 -17.52 -4.53
CA GLU A 670 15.37 -18.17 -3.38
C GLU A 670 14.93 -17.19 -2.28
N HIS A 671 15.48 -15.98 -2.26
CA HIS A 671 15.11 -14.91 -1.35
C HIS A 671 14.09 -13.94 -1.96
N ARG A 672 13.65 -14.19 -3.20
CA ARG A 672 12.70 -13.40 -3.98
C ARG A 672 13.25 -12.06 -4.49
N PHE A 673 14.56 -12.00 -4.76
CA PHE A 673 15.25 -10.83 -5.28
C PHE A 673 15.92 -11.11 -6.63
N SER A 674 16.07 -10.07 -7.45
CA SER A 674 16.70 -10.17 -8.75
C SER A 674 17.73 -9.06 -8.88
N ALA A 675 19.01 -9.44 -8.94
CA ALA A 675 20.12 -8.49 -9.01
C ALA A 675 19.94 -7.50 -10.19
N VAL A 676 19.58 -8.02 -11.36
CA VAL A 676 19.35 -7.21 -12.57
C VAL A 676 18.18 -6.24 -12.40
N ARG A 677 17.08 -6.65 -11.76
CA ARG A 677 15.95 -5.73 -11.49
C ARG A 677 16.31 -4.68 -10.45
N LEU A 678 17.10 -5.05 -9.44
CA LEU A 678 17.58 -4.13 -8.41
C LEU A 678 18.51 -3.08 -9.00
N GLU A 679 19.46 -3.47 -9.85
CA GLU A 679 20.34 -2.54 -10.55
C GLU A 679 19.54 -1.56 -11.41
N TYR A 680 18.55 -2.05 -12.16
CA TYR A 680 17.62 -1.19 -12.92
C TYR A 680 16.83 -0.24 -12.01
N TRP A 681 16.29 -0.74 -10.89
CA TRP A 681 15.56 0.07 -9.91
C TRP A 681 16.46 1.17 -9.30
N GLU A 682 17.68 0.85 -8.91
CA GLU A 682 18.65 1.82 -8.42
C GLU A 682 18.94 2.91 -9.47
N ALA A 683 19.11 2.53 -10.74
CA ALA A 683 19.46 3.47 -11.80
C ALA A 683 18.36 4.51 -12.05
N TRP A 684 17.10 4.10 -12.21
CA TRP A 684 16.04 5.11 -12.39
C TRP A 684 15.69 5.83 -11.10
N VAL A 685 15.82 5.20 -9.92
CA VAL A 685 15.62 5.92 -8.65
C VAL A 685 16.57 7.11 -8.56
N ARG A 686 17.84 6.93 -8.93
CA ARG A 686 18.83 8.02 -9.00
C ARG A 686 18.46 9.07 -10.03
N TRP A 687 18.13 8.67 -11.26
CA TRP A 687 17.72 9.62 -12.31
C TRP A 687 16.55 10.53 -11.89
N HIS A 688 15.55 9.94 -11.26
CA HIS A 688 14.42 10.67 -10.70
C HIS A 688 14.77 11.57 -9.51
N GLN A 689 15.70 11.13 -8.68
CA GLN A 689 16.24 11.93 -7.58
C GLN A 689 16.98 13.15 -8.10
N ASP A 690 17.81 12.98 -9.12
CA ASP A 690 18.54 14.06 -9.79
C ASP A 690 17.57 15.10 -10.37
N ALA A 691 16.50 14.64 -11.04
CA ALA A 691 15.44 15.52 -11.55
C ALA A 691 14.73 16.29 -10.42
N ALA A 692 14.43 15.62 -9.30
CA ALA A 692 13.80 16.23 -8.13
C ALA A 692 14.71 17.28 -7.47
N SER A 693 16.01 16.99 -7.34
CA SER A 693 17.01 17.90 -6.77
C SER A 693 17.26 19.12 -7.65
N ALA A 694 17.18 18.95 -8.97
CA ALA A 694 17.27 20.06 -9.93
C ALA A 694 15.98 20.88 -10.08
N ALA A 695 14.88 20.47 -9.44
CA ALA A 695 13.53 21.00 -9.68
C ALA A 695 13.12 21.01 -11.17
N ASP A 696 13.61 20.02 -11.94
CA ASP A 696 13.44 19.91 -13.38
C ASP A 696 12.78 18.58 -13.73
N THR A 697 11.48 18.48 -13.47
CA THR A 697 10.70 17.26 -13.75
C THR A 697 10.44 17.05 -15.23
N GLU A 698 10.64 18.05 -16.09
CA GLU A 698 10.51 17.92 -17.55
C GLU A 698 11.56 16.96 -18.13
N ARG A 699 12.75 16.88 -17.51
CA ARG A 699 13.78 15.89 -17.85
C ARG A 699 13.35 14.44 -17.69
N LEU A 700 12.24 14.19 -16.99
CA LEU A 700 11.69 12.85 -16.83
C LEU A 700 10.91 12.38 -18.06
N TYR A 701 10.60 13.26 -19.02
CA TYR A 701 9.91 12.85 -20.23
C TYR A 701 10.69 11.77 -21.01
N VAL A 702 10.05 10.65 -21.36
CA VAL A 702 10.66 9.58 -22.18
C VAL A 702 10.04 9.57 -23.58
N PRO A 703 10.79 9.93 -24.63
CA PRO A 703 10.29 9.92 -26.00
C PRO A 703 10.16 8.50 -26.57
N TYR A 704 9.41 8.37 -27.66
CA TYR A 704 9.39 7.16 -28.48
C TYR A 704 9.45 7.54 -29.98
N PRO A 705 10.34 6.92 -30.79
CA PRO A 705 11.35 5.95 -30.39
C PRO A 705 12.43 6.54 -29.46
N LEU A 706 12.99 5.71 -28.58
CA LEU A 706 14.03 6.13 -27.65
C LEU A 706 15.39 6.19 -28.36
N GLU A 707 15.85 7.39 -28.72
CA GLU A 707 17.14 7.60 -29.40
C GLU A 707 18.33 7.57 -28.43
N ALA A 708 18.16 8.17 -27.26
CA ALA A 708 19.14 8.19 -26.17
C ALA A 708 18.46 7.82 -24.86
N ARG A 709 19.09 6.93 -24.08
CA ARG A 709 18.52 6.50 -22.80
C ARG A 709 18.74 7.59 -21.73
N PRO A 710 17.72 7.91 -20.92
CA PRO A 710 17.83 8.94 -19.89
C PRO A 710 18.68 8.49 -18.68
N PHE A 711 18.83 7.18 -18.49
CA PHE A 711 19.65 6.57 -17.44
C PHE A 711 20.15 5.19 -17.89
N GLU A 712 21.18 4.69 -17.21
CA GLU A 712 21.77 3.37 -17.48
C GLU A 712 20.79 2.25 -17.13
N ALA A 713 20.70 1.22 -17.95
CA ALA A 713 20.00 0.00 -17.60
C ALA A 713 20.90 -1.22 -17.87
N PRO A 714 20.75 -2.30 -17.08
CA PRO A 714 21.54 -3.50 -17.27
C PRO A 714 21.41 -4.03 -18.70
N ALA A 715 22.54 -4.35 -19.34
CA ALA A 715 22.56 -4.84 -20.71
C ALA A 715 21.67 -6.08 -20.93
N ALA A 716 21.51 -6.90 -19.89
CA ALA A 716 20.67 -8.10 -19.87
C ALA A 716 19.17 -7.84 -20.09
N ILE A 717 18.68 -6.61 -19.84
CA ILE A 717 17.27 -6.24 -20.01
C ILE A 717 17.07 -5.21 -21.12
N LEU A 718 18.11 -4.83 -21.85
CA LEU A 718 17.97 -4.00 -23.05
C LEU A 718 17.39 -4.84 -24.19
N PRO A 719 16.59 -4.24 -25.10
CA PRO A 719 16.19 -4.89 -26.34
C PRO A 719 17.45 -5.23 -27.14
N GLN A 720 17.50 -6.43 -27.71
CA GLN A 720 18.62 -6.76 -28.60
C GLN A 720 18.51 -5.94 -29.90
N PRO A 721 19.65 -5.45 -30.44
CA PRO A 721 19.63 -4.79 -31.73
C PRO A 721 19.05 -5.73 -32.79
N PRO A 722 18.38 -5.21 -33.83
CA PRO A 722 17.92 -6.03 -34.94
C PRO A 722 19.11 -6.83 -35.50
N ALA A 723 18.95 -8.15 -35.60
CA ALA A 723 19.94 -9.04 -36.19
C ALA A 723 20.11 -8.81 -37.70
#